data_AF-A0A679JCC4-F1
#
_entry.id   AF-A0A679JCC4-F1
#
_cell.length_a   1.000
_cell.length_b   1.000
_cell.length_c   1.000
_cell.angle_alpha   90.00
_cell.angle_beta   90.00
_cell.angle_gamma   90.00
#
_symmetry.space_group_name_H-M   'P 1'
#
loop_
_entity.id
_entity.type
_entity.pdbx_description
1 polymer ?
#
loop_
_entity_poly.entity_id
_entity_poly.type
_entity_poly.pdbx_seq_one_letter_code
_entity_poly.pdbx_strand_id
1 'polypeptide(L)'
;MPENNEAIADLKKLDPIGPAKQGEFIRYPDSPFELFQPYPPAGDQPKAIEGLVEGVTDGEVFQTLLGVTGSGKTFTMANVIARLGRPAIVFAPNKTLAAQLYSEFREFFPKNAVEYFVSYYDYYQPEAYVPQRDLFIEKDSSINEHIEQMRLSATKSVLERRDTVIVATVSAIYGIGTPEDYMEMRLIARVGDKVGQRDLISRLIRMQYTRNEQDFARGTFRVRGDTIDVFPAEHSELAIRFELFDDEIESLQLFDPLTGRVRQKVPRFTVYPSSHYVTPRDKVLAAVETIKLELGDRLKELVGAGKLVEAQRLEQRTRFDLEMLAEIGHCKGIENYTRHLSGAAPGEPPATLTDYLPKDALMFLDESHQMIGQLGGMYNGDRARKTTLVEYGFRLPSALDNRPLKLEEFETRMRQCIFVSATPAQYEKDHAGNVVEQLVRPTGLIDPEVEVRPATHQVDDVLGEIRVRVDKNERVLITTLTKRMAEQLTDYLGDNGVKVRYLHSDVDTVERVEILRDLRLGTFDVLVGINLLREGLDIPEVSLVAILDADKEGFLRAERSLIQTIGRAARNLNGKAILYADKMTDSMKKAIDETERRRARQIAHNEANGITPRSIVKQVRDLIDGVYSEKTGKEMAKLDLERAKVEDMSEKDIAREIKRLEKQMLEHARNLEFEKAARVRDQLALLREQAFGASGGDNIAVPPQ
;
A
#
# COMPACT_ATOMS: atom_id res chain seq x y z
N MET A 1 -12.61 4.70 -6.55
CA MET A 1 -12.16 3.85 -5.43
C MET A 1 -11.11 4.63 -4.68
N PRO A 2 -11.43 5.32 -3.57
CA PRO A 2 -10.39 5.87 -2.71
C PRO A 2 -9.88 4.70 -1.84
N GLU A 3 -8.66 4.24 -2.08
CA GLU A 3 -8.03 3.15 -1.32
C GLU A 3 -6.76 3.61 -0.61
N ASN A 4 -6.74 3.38 0.71
CA ASN A 4 -5.60 3.10 1.59
C ASN A 4 -4.47 4.16 1.62
N ASN A 5 -4.61 5.20 2.45
CA ASN A 5 -3.53 6.15 2.75
C ASN A 5 -2.76 5.92 4.04
N GLU A 6 -3.27 5.06 4.91
CA GLU A 6 -2.71 4.98 6.27
C GLU A 6 -1.57 4.00 6.44
N ALA A 7 -1.45 3.01 5.54
CA ALA A 7 -0.24 2.19 5.44
C ALA A 7 1.02 3.08 5.27
N ILE A 8 0.85 4.33 4.85
CA ILE A 8 1.90 5.32 4.63
C ILE A 8 2.28 6.08 5.90
N ALA A 9 1.35 6.24 6.85
CA ALA A 9 1.62 6.86 8.14
C ALA A 9 2.52 5.96 9.01
N ASP A 10 2.32 4.64 8.96
CA ASP A 10 3.16 3.66 9.64
C ASP A 10 4.60 3.59 9.07
N LEU A 11 4.77 3.82 7.76
CA LEU A 11 6.10 3.86 7.13
C LEU A 11 6.95 5.06 7.60
N LYS A 12 6.32 6.19 7.96
CA LYS A 12 7.01 7.40 8.45
C LYS A 12 7.65 7.23 9.84
N LYS A 13 7.31 6.17 10.59
CA LYS A 13 7.78 5.92 11.96
C LYS A 13 8.79 4.76 12.09
N LEU A 14 9.36 4.29 10.98
CA LEU A 14 10.41 3.26 11.02
C LEU A 14 11.75 3.87 11.46
N ASP A 15 11.87 4.18 12.74
CA ASP A 15 13.14 4.47 13.40
C ASP A 15 14.09 3.25 13.33
N PRO A 16 15.41 3.45 13.32
CA PRO A 16 16.37 2.38 13.18
C PRO A 16 16.41 1.51 14.43
N ILE A 17 15.91 0.29 14.28
CA ILE A 17 16.29 -0.93 15.02
C ILE A 17 16.18 -0.78 16.55
N GLY A 18 15.03 -1.21 17.09
CA GLY A 18 14.88 -1.53 18.52
C GLY A 18 15.91 -2.58 19.00
N PRO A 19 15.92 -2.94 20.29
CA PRO A 19 16.99 -3.76 20.89
C PRO A 19 17.26 -5.04 20.08
N ALA A 20 18.55 -5.35 19.90
CA ALA A 20 19.03 -6.44 19.05
C ALA A 20 18.30 -7.75 19.35
N LYS A 21 17.44 -8.19 18.41
CA LYS A 21 16.79 -9.50 18.47
C LYS A 21 17.88 -10.58 18.44
N GLN A 22 17.81 -11.55 19.35
CA GLN A 22 18.64 -12.77 19.26
C GLN A 22 18.27 -13.48 17.94
N GLY A 23 19.21 -13.55 16.99
CA GLY A 23 19.02 -14.15 15.69
C GLY A 23 20.36 -14.26 14.95
N GLU A 24 20.40 -15.08 13.90
CA GLU A 24 21.62 -15.35 13.13
C GLU A 24 21.51 -14.80 11.70
N PHE A 25 22.62 -14.29 11.17
CA PHE A 25 22.72 -13.95 9.75
C PHE A 25 23.20 -15.16 8.97
N ILE A 26 22.35 -15.66 8.07
CA ILE A 26 22.67 -16.76 7.16
C ILE A 26 23.06 -16.19 5.80
N ARG A 27 24.13 -16.75 5.24
CA ARG A 27 24.62 -16.46 3.89
C ARG A 27 24.70 -17.76 3.11
N TYR A 28 24.32 -17.72 1.84
CA TYR A 28 24.42 -18.86 0.94
C TYR A 28 25.54 -18.62 -0.09
N PRO A 29 26.24 -19.67 -0.56
CA PRO A 29 27.20 -19.54 -1.64
C PRO A 29 26.56 -18.87 -2.86
N ASP A 30 27.29 -17.95 -3.50
CA ASP A 30 26.87 -17.21 -4.70
C ASP A 30 25.57 -16.38 -4.56
N SER A 31 25.09 -16.18 -3.34
CA SER A 31 23.93 -15.33 -3.04
C SER A 31 24.38 -13.99 -2.45
N PRO A 32 23.91 -12.85 -3.00
CA PRO A 32 24.22 -11.54 -2.44
C PRO A 32 23.33 -11.18 -1.24
N PHE A 33 22.37 -12.04 -0.86
CA PHE A 33 21.45 -11.79 0.24
C PHE A 33 22.01 -12.27 1.59
N GLU A 34 21.84 -11.44 2.63
CA GLU A 34 22.12 -11.78 4.01
C GLU A 34 20.80 -11.94 4.78
N LEU A 35 20.34 -13.19 4.91
CA LEU A 35 19.07 -13.49 5.59
C LEU A 35 19.26 -13.46 7.10
N PHE A 36 18.59 -12.52 7.77
CA PHE A 36 18.44 -12.54 9.22
C PHE A 36 17.36 -13.55 9.62
N GLN A 37 17.77 -14.60 10.34
CA GLN A 37 16.90 -15.63 10.88
C GLN A 37 16.73 -15.42 12.39
N PRO A 38 15.62 -14.83 12.85
CA PRO A 38 15.30 -14.78 14.28
C PRO A 38 14.98 -16.18 14.86
N TYR A 39 14.63 -17.12 13.99
CA TYR A 39 14.34 -18.52 14.31
C TYR A 39 14.65 -19.41 13.09
N PRO A 40 15.01 -20.68 13.28
CA PRO A 40 15.22 -21.61 12.17
C PRO A 40 13.89 -22.00 11.50
N PRO A 41 13.88 -22.40 10.21
CA PRO A 41 12.70 -22.94 9.56
C PRO A 41 12.13 -24.17 10.29
N ALA A 42 10.81 -24.21 10.48
CA ALA A 42 10.13 -25.26 11.25
C ALA A 42 8.79 -25.70 10.63
N GLY A 43 8.22 -26.80 11.12
CA GLY A 43 7.01 -27.39 10.55
C GLY A 43 7.25 -27.86 9.11
N ASP A 44 6.36 -27.48 8.19
CA ASP A 44 6.52 -27.81 6.76
C ASP A 44 7.50 -26.86 6.02
N GLN A 45 7.97 -25.77 6.65
CA GLN A 45 8.82 -24.78 5.98
C GLN A 45 10.09 -25.36 5.35
N PRO A 46 10.88 -26.25 6.00
CA PRO A 46 12.09 -26.79 5.38
C PRO A 46 11.81 -27.49 4.04
N LYS A 47 10.80 -28.37 4.01
CA LYS A 47 10.38 -29.09 2.79
C LYS A 47 9.80 -28.14 1.76
N ALA A 48 9.06 -27.13 2.19
CA ALA A 48 8.48 -26.16 1.29
C ALA A 48 9.55 -25.29 0.60
N ILE A 49 10.55 -24.85 1.37
CA ILE A 49 11.69 -24.10 0.83
C ILE A 49 12.47 -24.98 -0.16
N GLU A 50 12.75 -26.23 0.19
CA GLU A 50 13.47 -27.17 -0.68
C GLU A 50 12.73 -27.41 -2.00
N GLY A 51 11.44 -27.78 -1.94
CA GLY A 51 10.65 -28.05 -3.14
C GLY A 51 10.47 -26.84 -4.06
N LEU A 52 10.35 -25.63 -3.50
CA LEU A 52 10.28 -24.41 -4.30
C LEU A 52 11.62 -24.08 -4.96
N VAL A 53 12.74 -24.22 -4.23
CA VAL A 53 14.09 -23.98 -4.76
C VAL A 53 14.42 -24.99 -5.85
N GLU A 54 14.11 -26.27 -5.63
CA GLU A 54 14.27 -27.34 -6.62
C GLU A 54 13.48 -27.02 -7.89
N GLY A 55 12.18 -26.72 -7.78
CA GLY A 55 11.38 -26.37 -8.95
C GLY A 55 11.90 -25.15 -9.72
N VAL A 56 12.40 -24.11 -9.03
CA VAL A 56 13.00 -22.95 -9.71
C VAL A 56 14.28 -23.34 -10.45
N THR A 57 15.11 -24.20 -9.85
CA THR A 57 16.37 -24.68 -10.44
C THR A 57 16.10 -25.61 -11.63
N ASP A 58 15.05 -26.43 -11.58
CA ASP A 58 14.63 -27.33 -12.66
C ASP A 58 13.99 -26.59 -13.84
N GLY A 59 13.70 -25.29 -13.68
CA GLY A 59 13.18 -24.43 -14.74
C GLY A 59 11.65 -24.33 -14.75
N GLU A 60 10.98 -24.70 -13.66
CA GLU A 60 9.54 -24.48 -13.53
C GLU A 60 9.22 -22.98 -13.63
N VAL A 61 8.36 -22.65 -14.59
CA VAL A 61 7.89 -21.28 -14.81
C VAL A 61 6.90 -20.88 -13.73
N PHE A 62 5.99 -21.81 -13.38
CA PHE A 62 4.91 -21.57 -12.43
C PHE A 62 4.88 -22.63 -11.33
N GLN A 63 4.96 -22.17 -10.09
CA GLN A 63 4.80 -23.01 -8.91
C GLN A 63 3.77 -22.42 -7.96
N THR A 64 3.17 -23.25 -7.11
CA THR A 64 2.25 -22.80 -6.06
C THR A 64 2.75 -23.20 -4.70
N LEU A 65 2.95 -22.23 -3.81
CA LEU A 65 3.05 -22.44 -2.37
C LEU A 65 1.63 -22.46 -1.77
N LEU A 66 1.10 -23.67 -1.57
CA LEU A 66 -0.18 -23.90 -0.88
C LEU A 66 0.03 -23.79 0.63
N GLY A 67 0.09 -22.55 1.14
CA GLY A 67 0.42 -22.27 2.53
C GLY A 67 -0.77 -21.76 3.35
N VAL A 68 -1.07 -22.43 4.48
CA VAL A 68 -2.15 -22.00 5.38
C VAL A 68 -1.83 -20.66 6.08
N THR A 69 -2.85 -20.01 6.62
CA THR A 69 -2.66 -18.78 7.42
C THR A 69 -1.85 -19.09 8.68
N GLY A 70 -0.85 -18.26 8.97
CA GLY A 70 0.02 -18.44 10.14
C GLY A 70 1.12 -19.49 10.00
N SER A 71 1.30 -20.10 8.82
CA SER A 71 2.42 -21.05 8.59
C SER A 71 3.76 -20.37 8.31
N GLY A 72 3.81 -19.04 8.23
CA GLY A 72 5.03 -18.27 7.96
C GLY A 72 5.43 -18.24 6.48
N LYS A 73 4.46 -18.04 5.58
CA LYS A 73 4.70 -17.97 4.11
C LYS A 73 5.76 -16.94 3.72
N THR A 74 5.76 -15.74 4.33
CA THR A 74 6.78 -14.71 4.06
C THR A 74 8.18 -15.17 4.41
N PHE A 75 8.35 -15.89 5.52
CA PHE A 75 9.65 -16.44 5.91
C PHE A 75 10.12 -17.52 4.92
N THR A 76 9.20 -18.35 4.42
CA THR A 76 9.49 -19.29 3.32
C THR A 76 9.95 -18.55 2.07
N MET A 77 9.24 -17.50 1.64
CA MET A 77 9.63 -16.67 0.49
C MET A 77 11.04 -16.07 0.68
N ALA A 78 11.33 -15.50 1.85
CA ALA A 78 12.64 -14.94 2.16
C ALA A 78 13.77 -16.00 2.09
N ASN A 79 13.53 -17.22 2.58
CA ASN A 79 14.49 -18.31 2.46
C ASN A 79 14.72 -18.72 0.99
N VAL A 80 13.67 -18.78 0.17
CA VAL A 80 13.78 -19.09 -1.26
C VAL A 80 14.61 -18.03 -1.98
N ILE A 81 14.33 -16.74 -1.74
CA ILE A 81 15.10 -15.61 -2.29
C ILE A 81 16.57 -15.71 -1.88
N ALA A 82 16.83 -15.91 -0.58
CA ALA A 82 18.18 -15.95 -0.04
C ALA A 82 18.99 -17.13 -0.59
N ARG A 83 18.38 -18.31 -0.77
CA ARG A 83 19.05 -19.50 -1.31
C ARG A 83 19.35 -19.39 -2.80
N LEU A 84 18.44 -18.81 -3.57
CA LEU A 84 18.60 -18.66 -5.03
C LEU A 84 19.49 -17.47 -5.41
N GLY A 85 19.63 -16.47 -4.55
CA GLY A 85 20.51 -15.33 -4.78
C GLY A 85 20.05 -14.38 -5.90
N ARG A 86 18.75 -14.37 -6.21
CA ARG A 86 18.16 -13.63 -7.33
C ARG A 86 17.33 -12.43 -6.86
N PRO A 87 17.33 -11.30 -7.59
CA PRO A 87 16.40 -10.21 -7.34
C PRO A 87 14.96 -10.72 -7.33
N ALA A 88 14.10 -10.12 -6.50
CA ALA A 88 12.72 -10.57 -6.38
C ALA A 88 11.73 -9.40 -6.39
N ILE A 89 10.55 -9.65 -6.95
CA ILE A 89 9.37 -8.80 -6.79
C ILE A 89 8.26 -9.59 -6.11
N VAL A 90 7.64 -9.00 -5.10
CA VAL A 90 6.52 -9.58 -4.35
C VAL A 90 5.31 -8.70 -4.54
N PHE A 91 4.31 -9.21 -5.26
CA PHE A 91 3.05 -8.52 -5.46
C PHE A 91 2.08 -8.81 -4.32
N ALA A 92 1.40 -7.76 -3.86
CA ALA A 92 0.31 -7.83 -2.90
C ALA A 92 -0.96 -7.15 -3.44
N PRO A 93 -2.16 -7.65 -3.11
CA PRO A 93 -3.43 -7.16 -3.64
C PRO A 93 -3.83 -5.77 -3.13
N ASN A 94 -3.29 -5.36 -1.98
CA ASN A 94 -3.62 -4.07 -1.36
C ASN A 94 -2.40 -3.46 -0.66
N LYS A 95 -2.44 -2.14 -0.44
CA LYS A 95 -1.35 -1.37 0.20
C LYS A 95 -1.07 -1.81 1.64
N THR A 96 -2.07 -2.29 2.38
CA THR A 96 -1.91 -2.73 3.77
C THR A 96 -1.06 -3.99 3.86
N LEU A 97 -1.38 -5.02 3.07
CA LEU A 97 -0.57 -6.24 3.00
C LEU A 97 0.81 -5.96 2.39
N ALA A 98 0.89 -5.06 1.40
CA ALA A 98 2.17 -4.62 0.86
C ALA A 98 3.07 -4.00 1.94
N ALA A 99 2.54 -3.11 2.79
CA ALA A 99 3.30 -2.52 3.90
C ALA A 99 3.72 -3.55 4.95
N GLN A 100 2.85 -4.52 5.27
CA GLN A 100 3.18 -5.64 6.15
C GLN A 100 4.35 -6.47 5.60
N LEU A 101 4.26 -6.90 4.34
CA LEU A 101 5.33 -7.65 3.67
C LEU A 101 6.62 -6.83 3.59
N TYR A 102 6.54 -5.54 3.25
CA TYR A 102 7.71 -4.65 3.22
C TYR A 102 8.41 -4.60 4.59
N SER A 103 7.65 -4.45 5.67
CA SER A 103 8.18 -4.46 7.04
C SER A 103 8.83 -5.80 7.38
N GLU A 104 8.17 -6.92 7.08
CA GLU A 104 8.70 -8.27 7.31
C GLU A 104 9.99 -8.52 6.52
N PHE A 105 10.03 -8.17 5.23
CA PHE A 105 11.23 -8.31 4.41
C PHE A 105 12.37 -7.40 4.88
N ARG A 106 12.09 -6.19 5.37
CA ARG A 106 13.11 -5.32 6.01
C ARG A 106 13.69 -5.94 7.28
N GLU A 107 12.87 -6.64 8.06
CA GLU A 107 13.35 -7.40 9.23
C GLU A 107 14.18 -8.63 8.80
N PHE A 108 13.81 -9.33 7.72
CA PHE A 108 14.55 -10.50 7.21
C PHE A 108 15.82 -10.14 6.44
N PHE A 109 15.87 -8.98 5.78
CA PHE A 109 17.00 -8.54 4.96
C PHE A 109 17.48 -7.13 5.34
N PRO A 110 17.89 -6.91 6.60
CA PRO A 110 18.23 -5.56 7.09
C PRO A 110 19.50 -4.96 6.43
N LYS A 111 20.28 -5.78 5.71
CA LYS A 111 21.51 -5.37 5.02
C LYS A 111 21.40 -5.34 3.48
N ASN A 112 20.24 -5.71 2.92
CA ASN A 112 20.00 -5.70 1.48
C ASN A 112 18.97 -4.63 1.09
N ALA A 113 18.78 -4.42 -0.20
CA ALA A 113 17.83 -3.43 -0.70
C ALA A 113 16.41 -4.00 -0.68
N VAL A 114 15.64 -3.66 0.35
CA VAL A 114 14.20 -3.95 0.38
C VAL A 114 13.46 -2.66 0.07
N GLU A 115 12.71 -2.69 -1.03
CA GLU A 115 12.12 -1.51 -1.67
C GLU A 115 10.59 -1.63 -1.73
N TYR A 116 9.92 -0.48 -1.86
CA TYR A 116 8.46 -0.39 -1.83
C TYR A 116 7.93 0.34 -3.06
N PHE A 117 7.05 -0.32 -3.83
CA PHE A 117 6.52 0.21 -5.08
C PHE A 117 4.99 0.09 -5.15
N VAL A 118 4.31 1.11 -4.65
CA VAL A 118 2.84 1.22 -4.69
C VAL A 118 2.42 2.54 -5.33
N SER A 119 1.12 2.74 -5.54
CA SER A 119 0.62 4.04 -5.99
C SER A 119 1.06 5.14 -5.02
N TYR A 120 1.74 6.16 -5.53
CA TYR A 120 2.18 7.34 -4.78
C TYR A 120 1.04 8.32 -4.50
N TYR A 121 -0.17 8.05 -4.99
CA TYR A 121 -1.31 8.90 -4.68
C TYR A 121 -1.86 8.57 -3.30
N ASP A 122 -1.97 9.62 -2.49
CA ASP A 122 -2.80 9.61 -1.29
C ASP A 122 -4.27 9.66 -1.75
N TYR A 123 -4.64 10.69 -2.49
CA TYR A 123 -5.96 10.77 -3.10
C TYR A 123 -5.81 10.73 -4.61
N TYR A 124 -6.67 9.97 -5.28
CA TYR A 124 -6.69 9.91 -6.74
C TYR A 124 -8.11 9.85 -7.27
N GLN A 125 -8.51 10.93 -7.91
CA GLN A 125 -9.68 11.01 -8.75
C GLN A 125 -9.24 11.02 -10.23
N PRO A 126 -9.54 9.96 -10.98
CA PRO A 126 -9.21 9.91 -12.39
C PRO A 126 -10.02 10.94 -13.21
N GLU A 127 -9.44 11.44 -14.30
CA GLU A 127 -10.19 12.14 -15.36
C GLU A 127 -11.28 11.19 -15.90
N ALA A 128 -12.52 11.67 -15.94
CA ALA A 128 -13.66 10.91 -16.45
C ALA A 128 -14.72 11.84 -17.04
N TYR A 129 -15.55 11.31 -17.92
CA TYR A 129 -16.69 12.03 -18.46
C TYR A 129 -17.93 11.15 -18.30
N VAL A 130 -19.01 11.73 -17.78
CA VAL A 130 -20.30 11.05 -17.55
C VAL A 130 -21.33 11.62 -18.53
N PRO A 131 -21.56 10.97 -19.69
CA PRO A 131 -22.38 11.54 -20.76
C PRO A 131 -23.82 11.84 -20.34
N GLN A 132 -24.40 11.01 -19.47
CA GLN A 132 -25.78 11.15 -19.01
C GLN A 132 -26.03 12.47 -18.24
N ARG A 133 -24.99 13.07 -17.68
CA ARG A 133 -25.07 14.31 -16.90
C ARG A 133 -24.28 15.47 -17.52
N ASP A 134 -23.67 15.25 -18.69
CA ASP A 134 -22.69 16.15 -19.30
C ASP A 134 -21.63 16.65 -18.27
N LEU A 135 -21.19 15.74 -17.40
CA LEU A 135 -20.29 16.07 -16.29
C LEU A 135 -18.88 15.62 -16.65
N PHE A 136 -17.99 16.58 -16.85
CA PHE A 136 -16.56 16.35 -16.90
C PHE A 136 -15.98 16.40 -15.49
N ILE A 137 -15.33 15.31 -15.10
CA ILE A 137 -14.66 15.15 -13.82
C ILE A 137 -13.17 15.37 -14.06
N GLU A 138 -12.63 16.47 -13.55
CA GLU A 138 -11.20 16.74 -13.66
C GLU A 138 -10.37 15.73 -12.87
N LYS A 139 -9.15 15.51 -13.35
CA LYS A 139 -8.12 14.80 -12.58
C LYS A 139 -7.78 15.64 -11.35
N ASP A 140 -8.04 15.07 -10.18
CA ASP A 140 -7.64 15.63 -8.89
C ASP A 140 -6.85 14.56 -8.13
N SER A 141 -5.73 14.96 -7.54
CA SER A 141 -4.83 14.00 -6.92
C SER A 141 -3.89 14.66 -5.92
N SER A 142 -3.66 13.98 -4.81
CA SER A 142 -2.62 14.32 -3.83
C SER A 142 -1.50 13.29 -3.91
N ILE A 143 -0.27 13.76 -4.11
CA ILE A 143 0.92 12.91 -4.20
C ILE A 143 1.57 12.81 -2.81
N ASN A 144 1.92 11.59 -2.43
CA ASN A 144 2.73 11.30 -1.28
C ASN A 144 4.21 11.27 -1.68
N GLU A 145 4.93 12.34 -1.35
CA GLU A 145 6.35 12.51 -1.72
C GLU A 145 7.24 11.38 -1.18
N HIS A 146 6.87 10.80 -0.02
CA HIS A 146 7.64 9.72 0.58
C HIS A 146 7.51 8.42 -0.24
N ILE A 147 6.29 8.06 -0.67
CA ILE A 147 6.11 6.92 -1.57
C ILE A 147 6.80 7.17 -2.91
N GLU A 148 6.67 8.37 -3.47
CA GLU A 148 7.30 8.66 -4.77
C GLU A 148 8.81 8.47 -4.69
N GLN A 149 9.46 8.94 -3.62
CA GLN A 149 10.87 8.63 -3.38
C GLN A 149 11.13 7.12 -3.25
N MET A 150 10.30 6.38 -2.52
CA MET A 150 10.45 4.91 -2.40
C MET A 150 10.32 4.21 -3.75
N ARG A 151 9.45 4.68 -4.65
CA ARG A 151 9.33 4.13 -6.01
C ARG A 151 10.56 4.41 -6.86
N LEU A 152 11.10 5.63 -6.80
CA LEU A 152 12.34 6.00 -7.48
C LEU A 152 13.52 5.20 -6.94
N SER A 153 13.57 5.00 -5.62
CA SER A 153 14.53 4.12 -4.93
C SER A 153 14.43 2.68 -5.46
N ALA A 154 13.23 2.13 -5.58
CA ALA A 154 13.01 0.78 -6.12
C ALA A 154 13.58 0.61 -7.53
N THR A 155 13.28 1.55 -8.43
CA THR A 155 13.81 1.53 -9.80
C THR A 155 15.31 1.75 -9.87
N LYS A 156 15.90 2.52 -8.96
CA LYS A 156 17.36 2.64 -8.87
C LYS A 156 17.99 1.34 -8.37
N SER A 157 17.50 0.81 -7.26
CA SER A 157 18.08 -0.37 -6.59
C SER A 157 18.08 -1.60 -7.49
N VAL A 158 17.03 -1.82 -8.29
CA VAL A 158 17.01 -2.94 -9.25
C VAL A 158 18.02 -2.77 -10.39
N LEU A 159 18.34 -1.53 -10.77
CA LEU A 159 19.31 -1.24 -11.83
C LEU A 159 20.76 -1.25 -11.33
N GLU A 160 21.00 -0.89 -10.07
CA GLU A 160 22.35 -0.80 -9.50
C GLU A 160 22.79 -2.08 -8.77
N ARG A 161 21.85 -2.90 -8.28
CA ARG A 161 22.13 -4.00 -7.36
C ARG A 161 21.33 -5.27 -7.64
N ARG A 162 21.94 -6.41 -7.35
CA ARG A 162 21.31 -7.75 -7.48
C ARG A 162 20.59 -8.20 -6.21
N ASP A 163 20.94 -7.66 -5.06
CA ASP A 163 20.32 -7.99 -3.76
C ASP A 163 19.08 -7.14 -3.47
N THR A 164 18.17 -7.07 -4.44
CA THR A 164 16.98 -6.21 -4.38
C THR A 164 15.71 -7.05 -4.26
N VAL A 165 14.90 -6.78 -3.22
CA VAL A 165 13.52 -7.29 -3.08
C VAL A 165 12.57 -6.10 -3.15
N ILE A 166 11.68 -6.09 -4.14
CA ILE A 166 10.65 -5.05 -4.28
C ILE A 166 9.31 -5.61 -3.82
N VAL A 167 8.68 -4.96 -2.85
CA VAL A 167 7.27 -5.23 -2.52
C VAL A 167 6.39 -4.25 -3.28
N ALA A 168 5.47 -4.75 -4.09
CA ALA A 168 4.68 -3.96 -5.02
C ALA A 168 3.18 -4.28 -4.96
N THR A 169 2.35 -3.34 -5.39
CA THR A 169 0.94 -3.62 -5.74
C THR A 169 0.78 -3.69 -7.26
N VAL A 170 -0.47 -3.77 -7.74
CA VAL A 170 -0.79 -3.62 -9.17
C VAL A 170 -0.25 -2.33 -9.80
N SER A 171 0.21 -1.34 -9.01
CA SER A 171 0.93 -0.19 -9.57
C SER A 171 2.17 -0.58 -10.40
N ALA A 172 2.79 -1.73 -10.16
CA ALA A 172 3.95 -2.20 -10.91
C ALA A 172 3.63 -2.63 -12.36
N ILE A 173 2.35 -2.80 -12.72
CA ILE A 173 1.91 -3.08 -14.10
C ILE A 173 1.42 -1.83 -14.86
N TYR A 174 1.52 -0.64 -14.24
CA TYR A 174 1.20 0.62 -14.90
C TYR A 174 2.40 1.18 -15.65
N GLY A 175 2.11 1.89 -16.74
CA GLY A 175 3.11 2.48 -17.61
C GLY A 175 4.03 3.47 -16.89
N ILE A 176 5.34 3.26 -17.02
CA ILE A 176 6.41 4.19 -16.64
C ILE A 176 7.37 4.34 -17.83
N GLY A 177 8.31 5.30 -17.77
CA GLY A 177 9.35 5.45 -18.80
C GLY A 177 10.16 4.17 -18.99
N THR A 178 10.69 3.96 -20.19
CA THR A 178 11.50 2.78 -20.51
C THR A 178 12.79 2.77 -19.65
N PRO A 179 13.31 1.60 -19.27
CA PRO A 179 14.58 1.51 -18.54
C PRO A 179 15.73 2.22 -19.27
N GLU A 180 15.77 2.14 -20.60
CA GLU A 180 16.78 2.76 -21.43
C GLU A 180 16.74 4.29 -21.31
N ASP A 181 15.55 4.89 -21.44
CA ASP A 181 15.38 6.36 -21.38
C ASP A 181 15.67 6.86 -19.96
N TYR A 182 15.21 6.12 -18.94
CA TYR A 182 15.50 6.45 -17.55
C TYR A 182 17.01 6.39 -17.25
N MET A 183 17.71 5.38 -17.78
CA MET A 183 19.16 5.28 -17.66
C MET A 183 19.91 6.36 -18.45
N GLU A 184 19.44 6.72 -19.64
CA GLU A 184 20.07 7.76 -20.47
C GLU A 184 19.98 9.13 -19.80
N MET A 185 18.90 9.39 -19.07
CA MET A 185 18.64 10.67 -18.42
C MET A 185 19.43 10.89 -17.12
N ARG A 186 20.09 9.88 -16.56
CA ARG A 186 20.90 10.05 -15.33
C ARG A 186 22.07 11.03 -15.52
N LEU A 187 22.48 11.68 -14.44
CA LEU A 187 23.69 12.49 -14.38
C LEU A 187 24.76 11.70 -13.62
N ILE A 188 25.79 11.26 -14.33
CA ILE A 188 26.97 10.65 -13.70
C ILE A 188 28.00 11.76 -13.55
N ALA A 189 28.39 12.05 -12.31
CA ALA A 189 29.41 13.04 -12.00
C ALA A 189 30.60 12.39 -11.32
N ARG A 190 31.80 12.82 -11.71
CA ARG A 190 33.08 12.38 -11.15
C ARG A 190 33.93 13.60 -10.84
N VAL A 191 34.76 13.47 -9.83
CA VAL A 191 35.80 14.46 -9.55
C VAL A 191 36.76 14.52 -10.75
N GLY A 192 37.03 15.73 -11.24
CA GLY A 192 37.83 16.02 -12.44
C GLY A 192 37.04 16.10 -13.75
N ASP A 193 35.71 15.92 -13.74
CA ASP A 193 34.89 16.09 -14.94
C ASP A 193 34.89 17.57 -15.35
N LYS A 194 35.17 17.82 -16.65
CA LYS A 194 35.14 19.16 -17.25
C LYS A 194 33.71 19.55 -17.64
N VAL A 195 32.94 20.08 -16.71
CA VAL A 195 31.57 20.52 -16.92
C VAL A 195 31.33 21.86 -16.24
N GLY A 196 30.82 22.83 -17.00
CA GLY A 196 30.50 24.15 -16.47
C GLY A 196 29.23 24.14 -15.61
N GLN A 197 29.13 25.13 -14.72
CA GLN A 197 27.97 25.28 -13.83
C GLN A 197 26.63 25.33 -14.59
N ARG A 198 26.58 26.06 -15.71
CA ARG A 198 25.36 26.22 -16.52
C ARG A 198 24.89 24.90 -17.14
N ASP A 199 25.83 24.04 -17.52
CA ASP A 199 25.53 22.75 -18.13
C ASP A 199 24.95 21.78 -17.10
N LEU A 200 25.52 21.75 -15.89
CA LEU A 200 24.95 20.98 -14.77
C LEU A 200 23.53 21.44 -14.43
N ILE A 201 23.29 22.74 -14.34
CA ILE A 201 21.95 23.31 -14.11
C ILE A 201 20.98 22.89 -15.21
N SER A 202 21.38 23.03 -16.48
CA SER A 202 20.54 22.64 -17.62
C SER A 202 20.21 21.14 -17.59
N ARG A 203 21.18 20.29 -17.23
CA ARG A 203 20.98 18.84 -17.11
C ARG A 203 20.01 18.49 -15.97
N LEU A 204 20.14 19.12 -14.80
CA LEU A 204 19.23 18.92 -13.66
C LEU A 204 17.79 19.32 -14.01
N ILE A 205 17.59 20.44 -14.70
CA ILE A 205 16.26 20.87 -15.16
C ILE A 205 15.65 19.85 -16.14
N ARG A 206 16.44 19.34 -17.09
CA ARG A 206 15.99 18.28 -18.02
C ARG A 206 15.64 16.97 -17.31
N MET A 207 16.29 16.69 -16.17
CA MET A 207 15.97 15.59 -15.27
C MET A 207 14.78 15.87 -14.35
N GLN A 208 14.06 16.98 -14.58
CA GLN A 208 12.90 17.45 -13.82
C GLN A 208 13.20 17.87 -12.38
N TYR A 209 14.44 18.24 -12.07
CA TYR A 209 14.75 18.87 -10.78
C TYR A 209 14.33 20.34 -10.79
N THR A 210 13.78 20.79 -9.66
CA THR A 210 13.33 22.18 -9.49
C THR A 210 14.41 23.01 -8.79
N ARG A 211 14.74 24.18 -9.31
CA ARG A 211 15.65 25.10 -8.63
C ARG A 211 14.90 25.78 -7.47
N ASN A 212 15.36 25.59 -6.24
CA ASN A 212 14.79 26.24 -5.07
C ASN A 212 15.88 26.57 -4.05
N GLU A 213 16.10 27.87 -3.79
CA GLU A 213 17.15 28.33 -2.88
C GLU A 213 16.70 28.39 -1.42
N GLN A 214 15.39 28.54 -1.19
CA GLN A 214 14.81 28.71 0.15
C GLN A 214 14.42 27.37 0.76
N ASP A 215 13.68 26.56 0.01
CA ASP A 215 13.19 25.27 0.45
C ASP A 215 13.94 24.14 -0.27
N PHE A 216 14.86 23.51 0.46
CA PHE A 216 15.74 22.48 -0.07
C PHE A 216 15.19 21.08 0.24
N ALA A 217 14.16 20.70 -0.52
CA ALA A 217 13.50 19.40 -0.45
C ALA A 217 14.01 18.42 -1.52
N ARG A 218 13.57 17.15 -1.47
CA ARG A 218 13.92 16.14 -2.48
C ARG A 218 13.46 16.56 -3.87
N GLY A 219 14.25 16.21 -4.89
CA GLY A 219 13.96 16.63 -6.27
C GLY A 219 14.26 18.11 -6.54
N THR A 220 14.90 18.81 -5.61
CA THR A 220 15.32 20.21 -5.78
C THR A 220 16.83 20.36 -5.84
N PHE A 221 17.28 21.49 -6.38
CA PHE A 221 18.67 21.92 -6.31
C PHE A 221 18.77 23.42 -6.03
N ARG A 222 19.91 23.83 -5.45
CA ARG A 222 20.25 25.24 -5.21
C ARG A 222 21.68 25.52 -5.62
N VAL A 223 21.97 26.77 -5.95
CA VAL A 223 23.27 27.23 -6.42
C VAL A 223 23.77 28.31 -5.48
N ARG A 224 25.01 28.19 -4.99
CA ARG A 224 25.65 29.15 -4.09
C ARG A 224 27.11 29.35 -4.52
N GLY A 225 27.39 30.43 -5.24
CA GLY A 225 28.72 30.66 -5.83
C GLY A 225 29.09 29.49 -6.75
N ASP A 226 30.21 28.83 -6.47
CA ASP A 226 30.72 27.69 -7.25
C ASP A 226 30.20 26.33 -6.74
N THR A 227 29.24 26.34 -5.82
CA THR A 227 28.63 25.13 -5.28
C THR A 227 27.21 24.92 -5.79
N ILE A 228 26.92 23.69 -6.22
CA ILE A 228 25.56 23.23 -6.52
C ILE A 228 25.20 22.15 -5.52
N ASP A 229 24.18 22.40 -4.71
CA ASP A 229 23.59 21.38 -3.83
C ASP A 229 22.39 20.77 -4.55
N VAL A 230 22.34 19.46 -4.66
CA VAL A 230 21.20 18.70 -5.21
C VAL A 230 20.71 17.75 -4.14
N PHE A 231 19.40 17.71 -3.91
CA PHE A 231 18.79 16.67 -3.09
C PHE A 231 18.18 15.62 -4.02
N PRO A 232 18.85 14.48 -4.27
CA PRO A 232 18.37 13.47 -5.22
C PRO A 232 16.98 12.97 -4.83
N ALA A 233 16.08 12.86 -5.81
CA ALA A 233 14.69 12.50 -5.58
C ALA A 233 14.53 11.06 -5.04
N GLU A 234 15.47 10.18 -5.37
CA GLU A 234 15.46 8.78 -4.98
C GLU A 234 16.20 8.52 -3.66
N HIS A 235 17.00 9.48 -3.17
CA HIS A 235 17.81 9.30 -1.97
C HIS A 235 17.03 9.69 -0.72
N SER A 236 17.07 8.85 0.33
CA SER A 236 16.28 9.06 1.53
C SER A 236 16.84 10.19 2.43
N GLU A 237 18.14 10.18 2.69
CA GLU A 237 18.68 11.02 3.79
C GLU A 237 19.70 12.08 3.37
N LEU A 238 20.49 11.83 2.32
CA LEU A 238 21.66 12.66 2.00
C LEU A 238 21.46 13.40 0.69
N ALA A 239 21.87 14.67 0.71
CA ALA A 239 22.05 15.48 -0.48
C ALA A 239 23.50 15.39 -0.97
N ILE A 240 23.71 15.72 -2.25
CA ILE A 240 25.03 15.77 -2.89
C ILE A 240 25.39 17.22 -3.18
N ARG A 241 26.60 17.63 -2.79
CA ARG A 241 27.20 18.91 -3.13
C ARG A 241 28.24 18.70 -4.22
N PHE A 242 28.10 19.45 -5.31
CA PHE A 242 29.10 19.64 -6.35
C PHE A 242 29.87 20.92 -6.03
N GLU A 243 31.17 20.84 -5.80
CA GLU A 243 32.07 21.99 -5.73
C GLU A 243 32.82 22.10 -7.06
N LEU A 244 32.66 23.24 -7.73
CA LEU A 244 33.26 23.54 -9.02
C LEU A 244 34.45 24.48 -8.84
N PHE A 245 35.46 24.33 -9.69
CA PHE A 245 36.51 25.32 -9.89
C PHE A 245 36.60 25.60 -11.39
N ASP A 246 36.24 26.82 -11.81
CA ASP A 246 35.97 27.16 -13.20
C ASP A 246 34.97 26.19 -13.86
N ASP A 247 35.42 25.39 -14.84
CA ASP A 247 34.62 24.40 -15.58
C ASP A 247 34.99 22.95 -15.19
N GLU A 248 35.42 22.72 -13.95
CA GLU A 248 35.82 21.39 -13.45
C GLU A 248 35.17 21.07 -12.09
N ILE A 249 34.68 19.84 -11.92
CA ILE A 249 34.20 19.35 -10.61
C ILE A 249 35.42 19.03 -9.73
N GLU A 250 35.71 19.89 -8.77
CA GLU A 250 36.81 19.72 -7.81
C GLU A 250 36.46 18.70 -6.73
N SER A 251 35.20 18.69 -6.26
CA SER A 251 34.81 17.82 -5.16
C SER A 251 33.33 17.44 -5.16
N LEU A 252 33.05 16.21 -4.72
CA LEU A 252 31.70 15.67 -4.52
C LEU A 252 31.53 15.26 -3.06
N GLN A 253 30.53 15.83 -2.39
CA GLN A 253 30.33 15.64 -0.95
C GLN A 253 28.89 15.25 -0.62
N LEU A 254 28.70 14.12 0.05
CA LEU A 254 27.41 13.74 0.60
C LEU A 254 27.24 14.41 1.97
N PHE A 255 26.13 15.11 2.15
CA PHE A 255 25.86 15.87 3.36
C PHE A 255 24.39 15.75 3.81
N ASP A 256 24.17 15.99 5.08
CA ASP A 256 22.83 16.04 5.66
C ASP A 256 22.12 17.36 5.28
N PRO A 257 20.98 17.33 4.58
CA PRO A 257 20.34 18.53 4.04
C PRO A 257 19.77 19.46 5.13
N LEU A 258 19.49 18.93 6.32
CA LEU A 258 18.94 19.69 7.45
C LEU A 258 20.05 20.41 8.23
N THR A 259 21.14 19.71 8.52
CA THR A 259 22.24 20.25 9.35
C THR A 259 23.38 20.87 8.54
N GLY A 260 23.47 20.55 7.25
CA GLY A 260 24.59 20.93 6.39
C GLY A 260 25.89 20.16 6.67
N ARG A 261 25.86 19.18 7.60
CA ARG A 261 27.06 18.44 7.99
C ARG A 261 27.45 17.46 6.89
N VAL A 262 28.68 17.60 6.38
CA VAL A 262 29.27 16.66 5.43
C VAL A 262 29.47 15.31 6.12
N ARG A 263 28.94 14.25 5.52
CA ARG A 263 29.09 12.87 5.97
C ARG A 263 30.31 12.21 5.34
N GLN A 264 30.48 12.33 4.04
CA GLN A 264 31.60 11.73 3.31
C GLN A 264 31.87 12.44 1.98
N LYS A 265 33.13 12.42 1.55
CA LYS A 265 33.52 12.77 0.17
C LYS A 265 33.50 11.51 -0.68
N VAL A 266 33.01 11.61 -1.92
CA VAL A 266 32.93 10.48 -2.85
C VAL A 266 33.65 10.81 -4.16
N PRO A 267 34.30 9.85 -4.83
CA PRO A 267 34.97 10.12 -6.11
C PRO A 267 33.98 10.23 -7.28
N ARG A 268 32.80 9.64 -7.14
CA ARG A 268 31.76 9.55 -8.16
C ARG A 268 30.40 9.46 -7.51
N PHE A 269 29.40 10.09 -8.11
CA PHE A 269 28.00 9.95 -7.73
C PHE A 269 27.10 9.96 -8.97
N THR A 270 25.99 9.22 -8.93
CA THR A 270 24.98 9.21 -9.98
C THR A 270 23.70 9.82 -9.42
N VAL A 271 23.21 10.90 -10.04
CA VAL A 271 21.89 11.47 -9.77
C VAL A 271 20.91 10.89 -10.79
N TYR A 272 19.78 10.38 -10.31
CA TYR A 272 18.71 9.83 -11.15
C TYR A 272 17.63 10.89 -11.44
N PRO A 273 16.86 10.75 -12.53
CA PRO A 273 15.75 11.67 -12.82
C PRO A 273 14.72 11.72 -11.68
N SER A 274 14.10 12.87 -11.46
CA SER A 274 13.14 13.07 -10.35
C SER A 274 11.75 12.45 -10.58
N SER A 275 11.55 11.80 -11.72
CA SER A 275 10.28 11.25 -12.17
C SER A 275 10.52 10.06 -13.10
N HIS A 276 9.56 9.14 -13.14
CA HIS A 276 9.56 8.03 -14.09
C HIS A 276 9.13 8.42 -15.51
N TYR A 277 8.59 9.63 -15.73
CA TYR A 277 8.10 10.11 -17.03
C TYR A 277 9.05 11.14 -17.65
N VAL A 278 10.35 10.87 -17.56
CA VAL A 278 11.39 11.72 -18.13
C VAL A 278 11.78 11.16 -19.50
N THR A 279 11.74 12.02 -20.52
CA THR A 279 12.02 11.65 -21.91
C THR A 279 13.04 12.60 -22.52
N PRO A 280 14.05 12.10 -23.28
CA PRO A 280 15.00 12.94 -24.01
C PRO A 280 14.32 13.96 -24.95
N ARG A 281 14.92 15.14 -25.10
CA ARG A 281 14.30 16.28 -25.82
C ARG A 281 14.02 15.99 -27.29
N ASP A 282 14.92 15.29 -27.95
CA ASP A 282 14.79 14.83 -29.33
C ASP A 282 13.57 13.91 -29.52
N LYS A 283 13.35 12.97 -28.59
CA LYS A 283 12.15 12.12 -28.58
C LYS A 283 10.87 12.91 -28.33
N VAL A 284 10.89 13.89 -27.42
CA VAL A 284 9.73 14.78 -27.19
C VAL A 284 9.37 15.55 -28.47
N LEU A 285 10.35 16.11 -29.17
CA LEU A 285 10.10 16.84 -30.42
C LEU A 285 9.60 15.91 -31.53
N ALA A 286 10.11 14.68 -31.62
CA ALA A 286 9.57 13.68 -32.54
C ALA A 286 8.11 13.32 -32.20
N ALA A 287 7.79 13.14 -30.92
CA ALA A 287 6.44 12.87 -30.44
C ALA A 287 5.46 14.00 -30.75
N VAL A 288 5.90 15.26 -30.65
CA VAL A 288 5.08 16.44 -31.03
C VAL A 288 4.61 16.33 -32.48
N GLU A 289 5.46 15.91 -33.40
CA GLU A 289 5.09 15.74 -34.80
C GLU A 289 4.11 14.58 -35.01
N THR A 290 4.29 13.44 -34.35
CA THR A 290 3.37 12.31 -34.46
C THR A 290 2.01 12.59 -33.82
N ILE A 291 1.96 13.38 -32.75
CA ILE A 291 0.72 13.84 -32.11
C ILE A 291 -0.04 14.79 -33.05
N LYS A 292 0.65 15.71 -33.75
CA LYS A 292 0.01 16.60 -34.74
C LYS A 292 -0.65 15.81 -35.86
N LEU A 293 -0.01 14.75 -36.33
CA LEU A 293 -0.57 13.85 -37.36
C LEU A 293 -1.83 13.15 -36.85
N GLU A 294 -1.78 12.51 -35.68
CA GLU A 294 -2.95 11.84 -35.09
C GLU A 294 -4.11 12.82 -34.84
N LEU A 295 -3.81 14.03 -34.34
CA LEU A 295 -4.81 15.08 -34.15
C LEU A 295 -5.47 15.44 -35.47
N GLY A 296 -4.68 15.68 -36.53
CA GLY A 296 -5.20 16.04 -37.84
C GLY A 296 -6.16 15.00 -38.40
N ASP A 297 -5.85 13.71 -38.27
CA ASP A 297 -6.71 12.62 -38.74
C ASP A 297 -7.96 12.44 -37.87
N ARG A 298 -7.80 12.52 -36.54
CA ARG A 298 -8.94 12.42 -35.62
C ARG A 298 -9.94 13.56 -35.79
N LEU A 299 -9.47 14.79 -36.07
CA LEU A 299 -10.35 15.92 -36.34
C LEU A 299 -11.16 15.73 -37.63
N LYS A 300 -10.54 15.20 -38.70
CA LYS A 300 -11.27 14.89 -39.95
C LYS A 300 -12.38 13.85 -39.70
N GLU A 301 -12.10 12.83 -38.90
CA GLU A 301 -13.08 11.80 -38.53
C GLU A 301 -14.26 12.40 -37.75
N LEU A 302 -13.98 13.19 -36.71
CA LEU A 302 -15.01 13.81 -35.87
C LEU A 302 -15.88 14.79 -36.67
N VAL A 303 -15.27 15.66 -37.48
CA VAL A 303 -16.00 16.60 -38.34
C VAL A 303 -16.83 15.86 -39.39
N GLY A 304 -16.27 14.81 -40.02
CA GLY A 304 -16.98 13.97 -40.97
C GLY A 304 -18.18 13.23 -40.37
N ALA A 305 -18.13 12.92 -39.07
CA ALA A 305 -19.23 12.32 -38.31
C ALA A 305 -20.22 13.35 -37.73
N GLY A 306 -20.06 14.65 -37.99
CA GLY A 306 -20.90 15.72 -37.45
C GLY A 306 -20.65 16.04 -35.97
N LYS A 307 -19.59 15.50 -35.36
CA LYS A 307 -19.20 15.69 -33.95
C LYS A 307 -18.35 16.95 -33.76
N LEU A 308 -18.95 18.11 -34.04
CA LEU A 308 -18.25 19.40 -34.09
C LEU A 308 -17.75 19.86 -32.71
N VAL A 309 -18.52 19.61 -31.65
CA VAL A 309 -18.16 20.01 -30.27
C VAL A 309 -16.95 19.21 -29.79
N GLU A 310 -16.94 17.91 -30.04
CA GLU A 310 -15.85 17.00 -29.72
C GLU A 310 -14.58 17.37 -30.49
N ALA A 311 -14.71 17.71 -31.77
CA ALA A 311 -13.58 18.16 -32.60
C ALA A 311 -12.96 19.44 -32.05
N GLN A 312 -13.78 20.47 -31.78
CA GLN A 312 -13.31 21.74 -31.23
C GLN A 312 -12.63 21.56 -29.87
N ARG A 313 -13.24 20.77 -28.98
CA ARG A 313 -12.71 20.45 -27.65
C ARG A 313 -11.34 19.76 -27.75
N LEU A 314 -11.23 18.75 -28.60
CA LEU A 314 -10.00 17.98 -28.79
C LEU A 314 -8.89 18.86 -29.37
N GLU A 315 -9.20 19.69 -30.36
CA GLU A 315 -8.26 20.60 -31.00
C GLU A 315 -7.68 21.60 -30.00
N GLN A 316 -8.53 22.27 -29.22
CA GLN A 316 -8.10 23.26 -28.23
C GLN A 316 -7.17 22.65 -27.17
N ARG A 317 -7.57 21.53 -26.56
CA ARG A 317 -6.76 20.88 -25.52
C ARG A 317 -5.42 20.38 -26.06
N THR A 318 -5.46 19.69 -27.21
CA THR A 318 -4.25 19.07 -27.76
C THR A 318 -3.25 20.11 -28.26
N ARG A 319 -3.70 21.22 -28.85
CA ARG A 319 -2.79 22.30 -29.27
C ARG A 319 -2.09 22.96 -28.09
N PHE A 320 -2.81 23.22 -27.00
CA PHE A 320 -2.20 23.74 -25.78
C PHE A 320 -1.13 22.77 -25.23
N ASP A 321 -1.45 21.47 -25.17
CA ASP A 321 -0.48 20.46 -24.72
C ASP A 321 0.76 20.39 -25.64
N LEU A 322 0.57 20.54 -26.97
CA LEU A 322 1.68 20.57 -27.95
C LEU A 322 2.60 21.78 -27.79
N GLU A 323 2.05 22.96 -27.51
CA GLU A 323 2.85 24.17 -27.22
C GLU A 323 3.70 23.98 -25.97
N MET A 324 3.11 23.44 -24.90
CA MET A 324 3.80 23.14 -23.65
C MET A 324 4.91 22.10 -23.84
N LEU A 325 4.65 21.03 -24.61
CA LEU A 325 5.65 20.01 -24.93
C LEU A 325 6.82 20.56 -25.77
N ALA A 326 6.55 21.45 -26.73
CA ALA A 326 7.59 22.02 -27.60
C ALA A 326 8.53 23.00 -26.84
N GLU A 327 7.96 23.85 -25.98
CA GLU A 327 8.70 24.89 -25.27
C GLU A 327 9.37 24.35 -23.99
N ILE A 328 8.62 23.63 -23.16
CA ILE A 328 9.05 23.22 -21.82
C ILE A 328 9.52 21.75 -21.80
N GLY A 329 9.07 20.93 -22.75
CA GLY A 329 9.33 19.49 -22.75
C GLY A 329 8.38 18.70 -21.85
N HIS A 330 7.35 19.35 -21.30
CA HIS A 330 6.38 18.74 -20.38
C HIS A 330 5.01 19.44 -20.42
N CYS A 331 3.93 18.72 -20.14
CA CYS A 331 2.58 19.25 -20.01
C CYS A 331 1.79 18.52 -18.92
N LYS A 332 0.70 19.13 -18.40
CA LYS A 332 -0.17 18.47 -17.42
C LYS A 332 -0.90 17.32 -18.09
N GLY A 333 -0.77 16.11 -17.55
CA GLY A 333 -1.37 14.93 -18.16
C GLY A 333 -0.53 14.35 -19.30
N ILE A 334 0.79 14.62 -19.31
CA ILE A 334 1.75 14.09 -20.29
C ILE A 334 1.64 12.57 -20.49
N GLU A 335 1.21 11.83 -19.46
CA GLU A 335 1.01 10.39 -19.54
C GLU A 335 0.02 9.99 -20.63
N ASN A 336 -0.89 10.87 -21.08
CA ASN A 336 -1.80 10.57 -22.18
C ASN A 336 -1.10 10.51 -23.56
N TYR A 337 0.15 10.97 -23.63
CA TYR A 337 0.98 10.96 -24.83
C TYR A 337 2.09 9.90 -24.77
N THR A 338 2.10 9.02 -23.76
CA THR A 338 3.16 8.03 -23.53
C THR A 338 3.52 7.21 -24.76
N ARG A 339 2.53 6.77 -25.58
CA ARG A 339 2.80 6.03 -26.82
C ARG A 339 3.67 6.83 -27.79
N HIS A 340 3.36 8.11 -27.98
CA HIS A 340 4.12 8.98 -28.88
C HIS A 340 5.51 9.26 -28.31
N LEU A 341 5.61 9.47 -26.99
CA LEU A 341 6.87 9.71 -26.30
C LEU A 341 7.81 8.50 -26.33
N SER A 342 7.27 7.28 -26.25
CA SER A 342 8.05 6.05 -26.33
C SER A 342 8.35 5.62 -27.77
N GLY A 343 7.64 6.17 -28.76
CA GLY A 343 7.71 5.72 -30.16
C GLY A 343 7.10 4.33 -30.40
N ALA A 344 6.25 3.85 -29.48
CA ALA A 344 5.61 2.54 -29.59
C ALA A 344 4.51 2.52 -30.65
N ALA A 345 4.25 1.35 -31.25
CA ALA A 345 3.16 1.19 -32.20
C ALA A 345 1.79 1.20 -31.47
N PRO A 346 0.69 1.60 -32.13
CA PRO A 346 -0.65 1.54 -31.55
C PRO A 346 -0.99 0.16 -30.98
N GLY A 347 -1.47 0.12 -29.73
CA GLY A 347 -1.82 -1.11 -29.03
C GLY A 347 -0.66 -1.86 -28.35
N GLU A 348 0.60 -1.48 -28.58
CA GLU A 348 1.74 -2.10 -27.89
C GLU A 348 1.67 -1.87 -26.37
N PRO A 349 2.16 -2.83 -25.57
CA PRO A 349 2.18 -2.69 -24.11
C PRO A 349 3.17 -1.59 -23.70
N PRO A 350 2.82 -0.73 -22.72
CA PRO A 350 3.78 0.22 -22.17
C PRO A 350 4.86 -0.50 -21.35
N ALA A 351 6.00 0.18 -21.17
CA ALA A 351 7.01 -0.25 -20.22
C ALA A 351 6.49 -0.09 -18.78
N THR A 352 6.82 -1.03 -17.92
CA THR A 352 6.36 -1.11 -16.52
C THR A 352 7.54 -1.45 -15.62
N LEU A 353 7.31 -1.50 -14.29
CA LEU A 353 8.37 -1.92 -13.37
C LEU A 353 8.89 -3.33 -13.69
N THR A 354 8.04 -4.22 -14.22
CA THR A 354 8.48 -5.58 -14.58
C THR A 354 9.53 -5.60 -15.68
N ASP A 355 9.61 -4.57 -16.51
CA ASP A 355 10.60 -4.44 -17.58
C ASP A 355 11.97 -3.95 -17.04
N TYR A 356 12.02 -3.40 -15.82
CA TYR A 356 13.26 -3.06 -15.10
C TYR A 356 13.89 -4.27 -14.40
N LEU A 357 13.14 -5.36 -14.22
CA LEU A 357 13.62 -6.54 -13.54
C LEU A 357 14.59 -7.35 -14.42
N PRO A 358 15.69 -7.87 -13.85
CA PRO A 358 16.57 -8.81 -14.54
C PRO A 358 15.81 -10.04 -15.05
N LYS A 359 16.39 -10.70 -16.07
CA LYS A 359 15.76 -11.88 -16.71
C LYS A 359 15.55 -13.06 -15.78
N ASP A 360 16.40 -13.19 -14.77
CA ASP A 360 16.38 -14.23 -13.74
C ASP A 360 15.66 -13.81 -12.45
N ALA A 361 14.94 -12.68 -12.43
CA ALA A 361 14.23 -12.24 -11.24
C ALA A 361 13.08 -13.19 -10.86
N LEU A 362 12.90 -13.40 -9.56
CA LEU A 362 11.79 -14.17 -9.00
C LEU A 362 10.55 -13.29 -8.82
N MET A 363 9.39 -13.82 -9.19
CA MET A 363 8.11 -13.16 -8.96
C MET A 363 7.29 -13.95 -7.94
N PHE A 364 6.78 -13.28 -6.92
CA PHE A 364 5.83 -13.86 -5.97
C PHE A 364 4.51 -13.12 -6.08
N LEU A 365 3.40 -13.84 -6.20
CA LEU A 365 2.06 -13.27 -6.11
C LEU A 365 1.43 -13.71 -4.78
N ASP A 366 1.49 -12.84 -3.76
CA ASP A 366 0.87 -13.10 -2.47
C ASP A 366 -0.65 -12.91 -2.55
N GLU A 367 -1.37 -13.80 -1.88
CA GLU A 367 -2.81 -13.99 -2.03
C GLU A 367 -3.22 -14.08 -3.51
N SER A 368 -2.51 -14.93 -4.28
CA SER A 368 -2.62 -15.08 -5.74
C SER A 368 -4.06 -15.18 -6.28
N HIS A 369 -4.91 -15.84 -5.50
CA HIS A 369 -6.32 -16.08 -5.80
C HIS A 369 -7.17 -14.81 -5.94
N GLN A 370 -6.67 -13.67 -5.42
CA GLN A 370 -7.19 -12.32 -5.65
C GLN A 370 -6.39 -11.58 -6.72
N MET A 371 -5.07 -11.65 -6.63
CA MET A 371 -4.15 -10.92 -7.52
C MET A 371 -4.41 -11.18 -9.00
N ILE A 372 -4.60 -12.43 -9.42
CA ILE A 372 -4.81 -12.75 -10.85
C ILE A 372 -6.07 -12.06 -11.39
N GLY A 373 -7.18 -12.12 -10.65
CA GLY A 373 -8.42 -11.46 -11.03
C GLY A 373 -8.28 -9.92 -11.02
N GLN A 374 -7.56 -9.38 -10.04
CA GLN A 374 -7.30 -7.95 -9.94
C GLN A 374 -6.46 -7.44 -11.12
N LEU A 375 -5.37 -8.14 -11.46
CA LEU A 375 -4.50 -7.83 -12.61
C LEU A 375 -5.29 -7.83 -13.91
N GLY A 376 -6.16 -8.83 -14.14
CA GLY A 376 -7.05 -8.87 -15.30
C GLY A 376 -8.11 -7.77 -15.31
N GLY A 377 -8.50 -7.25 -14.15
CA GLY A 377 -9.49 -6.17 -14.02
C GLY A 377 -8.94 -4.77 -14.33
N MET A 378 -7.66 -4.51 -14.07
CA MET A 378 -7.07 -3.16 -14.18
C MET A 378 -7.20 -2.54 -15.58
N TYR A 379 -6.84 -3.30 -16.62
CA TYR A 379 -6.93 -2.84 -18.01
C TYR A 379 -8.37 -2.54 -18.43
N ASN A 380 -9.31 -3.43 -18.09
CA ASN A 380 -10.71 -3.29 -18.50
C ASN A 380 -11.36 -2.04 -17.89
N GLY A 381 -11.09 -1.77 -16.61
CA GLY A 381 -11.56 -0.56 -15.95
C GLY A 381 -10.97 0.72 -16.54
N ASP A 382 -9.66 0.74 -16.80
CA ASP A 382 -9.00 1.90 -17.40
C ASP A 382 -9.50 2.17 -18.84
N ARG A 383 -9.59 1.12 -19.66
CA ARG A 383 -10.08 1.22 -21.04
C ARG A 383 -11.50 1.74 -21.11
N ALA A 384 -12.42 1.21 -20.28
CA ALA A 384 -13.81 1.65 -20.25
C ALA A 384 -13.92 3.16 -19.97
N ARG A 385 -13.21 3.64 -18.95
CA ARG A 385 -13.15 5.07 -18.60
C ARG A 385 -12.59 5.93 -19.74
N LYS A 386 -11.46 5.52 -20.32
CA LYS A 386 -10.76 6.32 -21.35
C LYS A 386 -11.46 6.30 -22.70
N THR A 387 -12.18 5.23 -23.03
CA THR A 387 -12.94 5.13 -24.28
C THR A 387 -13.97 6.26 -24.33
N THR A 388 -14.68 6.51 -23.23
CA THR A 388 -15.61 7.64 -23.13
C THR A 388 -14.90 8.99 -23.30
N LEU A 389 -13.71 9.19 -22.75
CA LEU A 389 -12.95 10.44 -22.98
C LEU A 389 -12.59 10.65 -24.47
N VAL A 390 -12.21 9.57 -25.16
CA VAL A 390 -11.83 9.62 -26.59
C VAL A 390 -13.05 9.81 -27.50
N GLU A 391 -14.16 9.15 -27.20
CA GLU A 391 -15.40 9.24 -27.97
C GLU A 391 -16.01 10.64 -27.95
N TYR A 392 -15.84 11.36 -26.83
CA TYR A 392 -16.35 12.71 -26.61
C TYR A 392 -15.26 13.80 -26.74
N GLY A 393 -14.14 13.50 -27.41
CA GLY A 393 -13.16 14.51 -27.81
C GLY A 393 -12.40 15.18 -26.65
N PHE A 394 -12.29 14.52 -25.49
CA PHE A 394 -11.44 15.00 -24.40
C PHE A 394 -9.97 14.59 -24.59
N ARG A 395 -9.71 13.43 -25.20
CA ARG A 395 -8.37 12.89 -25.42
C ARG A 395 -8.24 12.25 -26.80
N LEU A 396 -7.02 12.17 -27.31
CA LEU A 396 -6.70 11.44 -28.55
C LEU A 396 -6.84 9.92 -28.35
N PRO A 397 -7.04 9.14 -29.44
CA PRO A 397 -7.06 7.68 -29.37
C PRO A 397 -5.82 7.07 -28.71
N SER A 398 -4.63 7.65 -28.94
CA SER A 398 -3.37 7.29 -28.26
C SER A 398 -3.44 7.28 -26.73
N ALA A 399 -4.35 8.02 -26.11
CA ALA A 399 -4.49 8.02 -24.65
C ALA A 399 -4.92 6.65 -24.10
N LEU A 400 -5.53 5.79 -24.93
CA LEU A 400 -5.87 4.40 -24.60
C LEU A 400 -4.63 3.50 -24.46
N ASP A 401 -3.52 3.89 -25.08
CA ASP A 401 -2.26 3.14 -25.02
C ASP A 401 -1.44 3.48 -23.77
N ASN A 402 -1.80 4.55 -23.05
CA ASN A 402 -1.34 4.76 -21.67
C ASN A 402 -2.19 3.92 -20.72
N ARG A 403 -1.85 2.66 -20.51
CA ARG A 403 -2.72 1.72 -19.80
C ARG A 403 -1.91 0.80 -18.90
N PRO A 404 -2.51 0.13 -17.92
CA PRO A 404 -1.86 -1.03 -17.34
C PRO A 404 -1.74 -2.15 -18.38
N LEU A 405 -0.85 -3.12 -18.11
CA LEU A 405 -0.74 -4.33 -18.91
C LEU A 405 -2.06 -5.10 -18.92
N LYS A 406 -2.37 -5.74 -20.04
CA LYS A 406 -3.37 -6.82 -20.07
C LYS A 406 -2.80 -8.04 -19.34
N LEU A 407 -3.67 -8.95 -18.90
CA LEU A 407 -3.20 -10.16 -18.21
C LEU A 407 -2.25 -10.96 -19.09
N GLU A 408 -2.58 -11.13 -20.37
CA GLU A 408 -1.77 -11.89 -21.33
C GLU A 408 -0.41 -11.23 -21.57
N GLU A 409 -0.35 -9.89 -21.51
CA GLU A 409 0.90 -9.15 -21.60
C GLU A 409 1.74 -9.29 -20.33
N PHE A 410 1.09 -9.34 -19.16
CA PHE A 410 1.75 -9.58 -17.88
C PHE A 410 2.31 -11.00 -17.76
N GLU A 411 1.59 -12.01 -18.26
CA GLU A 411 2.03 -13.41 -18.29
C GLU A 411 3.39 -13.58 -18.98
N THR A 412 3.65 -12.85 -20.06
CA THR A 412 4.96 -12.88 -20.74
C THR A 412 6.14 -12.38 -19.89
N ARG A 413 5.85 -11.64 -18.81
CA ARG A 413 6.81 -11.14 -17.82
C ARG A 413 6.91 -12.03 -16.59
N MET A 414 5.98 -12.97 -16.40
CA MET A 414 6.00 -13.94 -15.30
C MET A 414 6.97 -15.09 -15.60
N ARG A 415 8.26 -14.76 -15.77
CA ARG A 415 9.31 -15.71 -16.23
C ARG A 415 9.55 -16.86 -15.24
N GLN A 416 9.56 -16.55 -13.94
CA GLN A 416 9.59 -17.51 -12.84
C GLN A 416 8.71 -16.98 -11.72
N CYS A 417 7.51 -17.54 -11.59
CA CYS A 417 6.49 -17.06 -10.68
C CYS A 417 6.04 -18.12 -9.68
N ILE A 418 6.01 -17.74 -8.40
CA ILE A 418 5.51 -18.55 -7.30
C ILE A 418 4.20 -17.91 -6.81
N PHE A 419 3.09 -18.60 -7.04
CA PHE A 419 1.79 -18.26 -6.47
C PHE A 419 1.76 -18.60 -5.00
N VAL A 420 1.38 -17.65 -4.15
CA VAL A 420 1.37 -17.84 -2.70
C VAL A 420 -0.07 -17.67 -2.20
N SER A 421 -0.70 -18.76 -1.77
CA SER A 421 -2.11 -18.74 -1.37
C SER A 421 -2.49 -19.92 -0.49
N ALA A 422 -3.41 -19.69 0.45
CA ALA A 422 -4.06 -20.78 1.20
C ALA A 422 -5.20 -21.45 0.40
N THR A 423 -5.69 -20.76 -0.63
CA THR A 423 -6.84 -21.13 -1.45
C THR A 423 -6.63 -20.74 -2.92
N PRO A 424 -5.66 -21.36 -3.64
CA PRO A 424 -5.40 -21.06 -5.04
C PRO A 424 -6.67 -21.13 -5.90
N ALA A 425 -6.84 -20.18 -6.82
CA ALA A 425 -7.96 -20.18 -7.74
C ALA A 425 -7.71 -21.12 -8.93
N GLN A 426 -8.60 -21.08 -9.92
CA GLN A 426 -8.54 -21.97 -11.07
C GLN A 426 -7.28 -21.73 -11.91
N TYR A 427 -6.89 -20.47 -12.10
CA TYR A 427 -5.71 -20.11 -12.87
C TYR A 427 -4.44 -20.78 -12.33
N GLU A 428 -4.18 -20.66 -11.03
CA GLU A 428 -2.99 -21.23 -10.41
C GLU A 428 -3.01 -22.77 -10.47
N LYS A 429 -4.19 -23.38 -10.32
CA LYS A 429 -4.36 -24.84 -10.44
C LYS A 429 -4.07 -25.34 -11.85
N ASP A 430 -4.45 -24.59 -12.87
CA ASP A 430 -4.28 -24.98 -14.27
C ASP A 430 -2.85 -24.76 -14.78
N HIS A 431 -2.11 -23.80 -14.18
CA HIS A 431 -0.80 -23.37 -14.68
C HIS A 431 0.38 -23.87 -13.85
N ALA A 432 0.20 -24.22 -12.57
CA ALA A 432 1.32 -24.64 -11.73
C ALA A 432 1.86 -26.02 -12.12
N GLY A 433 3.15 -26.10 -12.45
CA GLY A 433 3.86 -27.36 -12.67
C GLY A 433 4.20 -28.09 -11.37
N ASN A 434 4.38 -27.34 -10.29
CA ASN A 434 4.65 -27.86 -8.94
C ASN A 434 3.75 -27.20 -7.89
N VAL A 435 3.16 -28.00 -6.99
CA VAL A 435 2.37 -27.54 -5.85
C VAL A 435 3.04 -27.99 -4.56
N VAL A 436 3.55 -27.03 -3.82
CA VAL A 436 4.28 -27.24 -2.57
C VAL A 436 3.39 -26.88 -1.39
N GLU A 437 3.02 -27.88 -0.59
CA GLU A 437 2.15 -27.68 0.57
C GLU A 437 2.92 -27.23 1.82
N GLN A 438 2.39 -26.21 2.51
CA GLN A 438 2.88 -25.75 3.82
C GLN A 438 1.71 -25.61 4.80
N LEU A 439 1.30 -26.74 5.38
CA LEU A 439 0.10 -26.87 6.22
C LEU A 439 0.42 -26.83 7.72
N VAL A 440 1.59 -27.36 8.12
CA VAL A 440 2.03 -27.40 9.51
C VAL A 440 2.63 -26.05 9.92
N ARG A 441 2.08 -25.46 10.99
CA ARG A 441 2.57 -24.19 11.56
C ARG A 441 3.78 -24.42 12.47
N PRO A 442 4.77 -23.50 12.49
CA PRO A 442 5.92 -23.60 13.39
C PRO A 442 5.56 -23.75 14.88
N THR A 443 4.44 -23.16 15.31
CA THR A 443 3.98 -23.19 16.70
C THR A 443 3.15 -24.43 17.07
N GLY A 444 2.93 -25.33 16.11
CA GLY A 444 2.04 -26.49 16.29
C GLY A 444 0.55 -26.16 16.31
N LEU A 445 0.14 -24.90 16.12
CA LEU A 445 -1.28 -24.53 16.04
C LEU A 445 -1.99 -25.26 14.90
N ILE A 446 -3.19 -25.75 15.19
CA ILE A 446 -4.01 -26.54 14.26
C ILE A 446 -5.16 -25.71 13.68
N ASP A 447 -5.68 -26.14 12.53
CA ASP A 447 -6.90 -25.59 11.96
C ASP A 447 -8.09 -25.82 12.91
N PRO A 448 -9.03 -24.86 13.01
CA PRO A 448 -10.08 -24.90 14.03
C PRO A 448 -11.06 -26.04 13.80
N GLU A 449 -11.76 -26.43 14.87
CA GLU A 449 -12.90 -27.34 14.75
C GLU A 449 -14.07 -26.63 14.06
N VAL A 450 -14.75 -27.32 13.14
CA VAL A 450 -15.89 -26.76 12.40
C VAL A 450 -17.18 -27.46 12.81
N GLU A 451 -18.17 -26.69 13.24
CA GLU A 451 -19.49 -27.18 13.62
C GLU A 451 -20.57 -26.54 12.73
N VAL A 452 -21.55 -27.33 12.29
CA VAL A 452 -22.71 -26.82 11.54
C VAL A 452 -23.95 -26.85 12.44
N ARG A 453 -24.63 -25.70 12.57
CA ARG A 453 -25.84 -25.53 13.39
C ARG A 453 -27.00 -24.98 12.55
N PRO A 454 -28.28 -25.23 12.93
CA PRO A 454 -29.44 -24.69 12.20
C PRO A 454 -29.43 -23.16 12.14
N ALA A 455 -29.82 -22.57 11.00
CA ALA A 455 -29.84 -21.12 10.83
C ALA A 455 -31.06 -20.45 11.50
N THR A 456 -32.10 -21.23 11.80
CA THR A 456 -33.39 -20.74 12.34
C THR A 456 -33.24 -19.91 13.63
N HIS A 457 -32.34 -20.31 14.53
CA HIS A 457 -32.08 -19.62 15.82
C HIS A 457 -30.64 -19.13 15.94
N GLN A 458 -30.00 -18.81 14.80
CA GLN A 458 -28.56 -18.49 14.76
C GLN A 458 -28.16 -17.28 15.62
N VAL A 459 -29.02 -16.28 15.75
CA VAL A 459 -28.74 -15.07 16.54
C VAL A 459 -28.75 -15.35 18.04
N ASP A 460 -29.71 -16.13 18.52
CA ASP A 460 -29.79 -16.51 19.94
C ASP A 460 -28.64 -17.46 20.33
N ASP A 461 -28.33 -18.42 19.45
CA ASP A 461 -27.23 -19.37 19.66
C ASP A 461 -25.87 -18.66 19.70
N VAL A 462 -25.59 -17.75 18.74
CA VAL A 462 -24.32 -17.02 18.71
C VAL A 462 -24.17 -16.09 19.91
N LEU A 463 -25.26 -15.48 20.41
CA LEU A 463 -25.25 -14.69 21.64
C LEU A 463 -24.81 -15.53 22.86
N GLY A 464 -25.29 -16.78 22.94
CA GLY A 464 -24.84 -17.75 23.95
C GLY A 464 -23.34 -18.05 23.84
N GLU A 465 -22.87 -18.36 22.63
CA GLU A 465 -21.44 -18.64 22.39
C GLU A 465 -20.54 -17.44 22.67
N ILE A 466 -20.98 -16.22 22.33
CA ILE A 466 -20.28 -14.97 22.66
C ILE A 466 -20.04 -14.90 24.17
N ARG A 467 -21.07 -15.10 24.99
CA ARG A 467 -20.95 -15.00 26.46
C ARG A 467 -19.89 -15.98 26.99
N VAL A 468 -19.88 -17.21 26.48
CA VAL A 468 -18.87 -18.23 26.84
C VAL A 468 -17.44 -17.80 26.48
N ARG A 469 -17.25 -17.05 25.38
CA ARG A 469 -15.93 -16.54 24.97
C ARG A 469 -15.51 -15.30 25.77
N VAL A 470 -16.46 -14.41 26.06
CA VAL A 470 -16.23 -13.23 26.91
C VAL A 470 -15.78 -13.65 28.31
N ASP A 471 -16.40 -14.68 28.90
CA ASP A 471 -16.00 -15.22 30.22
C ASP A 471 -14.55 -15.74 30.24
N LYS A 472 -14.00 -16.10 29.09
CA LYS A 472 -12.60 -16.55 28.91
C LYS A 472 -11.66 -15.43 28.43
N ASN A 473 -12.15 -14.20 28.30
CA ASN A 473 -11.44 -13.06 27.71
C ASN A 473 -10.92 -13.35 26.28
N GLU A 474 -11.72 -14.06 25.49
CA GLU A 474 -11.46 -14.37 24.08
C GLU A 474 -12.36 -13.51 23.17
N ARG A 475 -11.96 -13.32 21.91
CA ARG A 475 -12.69 -12.50 20.93
C ARG A 475 -13.48 -13.34 19.93
N VAL A 476 -14.53 -12.74 19.38
CA VAL A 476 -15.44 -13.37 18.40
C VAL A 476 -15.49 -12.55 17.12
N LEU A 477 -15.38 -13.24 15.98
CA LEU A 477 -15.67 -12.67 14.67
C LEU A 477 -16.97 -13.24 14.12
N ILE A 478 -17.84 -12.39 13.60
CA ILE A 478 -19.10 -12.82 12.97
C ILE A 478 -19.14 -12.30 11.54
N THR A 479 -19.40 -13.18 10.57
CA THR A 479 -19.62 -12.76 9.17
C THR A 479 -21.10 -12.84 8.80
N THR A 480 -21.65 -11.75 8.29
CA THR A 480 -23.00 -11.66 7.71
C THR A 480 -22.93 -11.50 6.18
N LEU A 481 -24.09 -11.38 5.52
CA LEU A 481 -24.17 -11.25 4.05
C LEU A 481 -24.29 -9.79 3.57
N THR A 482 -24.80 -8.88 4.40
CA THR A 482 -25.11 -7.50 3.99
C THR A 482 -24.72 -6.49 5.06
N LYS A 483 -24.48 -5.23 4.65
CA LYS A 483 -24.14 -4.11 5.56
C LYS A 483 -25.22 -3.90 6.60
N ARG A 484 -26.47 -3.84 6.14
CA ARG A 484 -27.64 -3.71 6.98
C ARG A 484 -27.73 -4.82 8.03
N MET A 485 -27.44 -6.07 7.67
CA MET A 485 -27.43 -7.16 8.65
C MET A 485 -26.29 -7.04 9.66
N ALA A 486 -25.11 -6.56 9.25
CA ALA A 486 -24.00 -6.32 10.16
C ALA A 486 -24.33 -5.21 11.19
N GLU A 487 -24.92 -4.11 10.73
CA GLU A 487 -25.39 -3.01 11.57
C GLU A 487 -26.50 -3.49 12.53
N GLN A 488 -27.56 -4.10 11.99
CA GLN A 488 -28.70 -4.58 12.79
C GLN A 488 -28.29 -5.65 13.83
N LEU A 489 -27.36 -6.55 13.48
CA LEU A 489 -26.86 -7.54 14.43
C LEU A 489 -26.01 -6.87 15.51
N THR A 490 -25.24 -5.85 15.17
CA THR A 490 -24.44 -5.08 16.13
C THR A 490 -25.35 -4.36 17.13
N ASP A 491 -26.42 -3.72 16.66
CA ASP A 491 -27.40 -3.05 17.51
C ASP A 491 -28.06 -4.06 18.47
N TYR A 492 -28.55 -5.18 17.93
CA TYR A 492 -29.18 -6.22 18.72
C TYR A 492 -28.25 -6.81 19.79
N LEU A 493 -27.00 -7.12 19.43
CA LEU A 493 -26.01 -7.64 20.38
C LEU A 493 -25.66 -6.59 21.45
N GLY A 494 -25.55 -5.32 21.06
CA GLY A 494 -25.34 -4.18 21.96
C GLY A 494 -26.46 -4.01 22.98
N ASP A 495 -27.72 -4.06 22.53
CA ASP A 495 -28.92 -4.00 23.38
C ASP A 495 -28.98 -5.16 24.38
N ASN A 496 -28.37 -6.30 24.04
CA ASN A 496 -28.24 -7.48 24.90
C ASN A 496 -26.96 -7.49 25.75
N GLY A 497 -26.27 -6.34 25.87
CA GLY A 497 -25.13 -6.13 26.76
C GLY A 497 -23.78 -6.61 26.24
N VAL A 498 -23.67 -6.96 24.95
CA VAL A 498 -22.40 -7.34 24.34
C VAL A 498 -21.61 -6.10 23.91
N LYS A 499 -20.31 -6.05 24.20
CA LYS A 499 -19.43 -5.04 23.63
C LYS A 499 -19.09 -5.42 22.19
N VAL A 500 -19.74 -4.76 21.24
CA VAL A 500 -19.68 -5.10 19.81
C VAL A 500 -19.45 -3.88 18.93
N ARG A 501 -18.76 -4.10 17.82
CA ARG A 501 -18.62 -3.15 16.71
C ARG A 501 -18.83 -3.87 15.38
N TYR A 502 -19.12 -3.13 14.32
CA TYR A 502 -19.16 -3.67 12.96
C TYR A 502 -18.01 -3.19 12.09
N LEU A 503 -17.77 -3.88 10.98
CA LEU A 503 -16.82 -3.48 9.94
C LEU A 503 -17.35 -3.82 8.54
N HIS A 504 -17.62 -2.77 7.75
CA HIS A 504 -18.07 -2.87 6.35
C HIS A 504 -17.40 -1.81 5.46
N SER A 505 -17.66 -1.81 4.15
CA SER A 505 -16.89 -1.01 3.17
C SER A 505 -16.93 0.51 3.36
N ASP A 506 -17.92 1.04 4.09
CA ASP A 506 -18.08 2.49 4.28
C ASP A 506 -17.37 2.99 5.56
N VAL A 507 -16.76 2.07 6.33
CA VAL A 507 -15.88 2.43 7.45
C VAL A 507 -14.55 2.90 6.85
N ASP A 508 -14.08 4.08 7.27
CA ASP A 508 -12.80 4.60 6.83
C ASP A 508 -11.65 3.66 7.22
N THR A 509 -10.54 3.72 6.48
CA THR A 509 -9.34 2.94 6.82
C THR A 509 -8.83 3.27 8.22
N VAL A 510 -8.91 4.55 8.63
CA VAL A 510 -8.47 5.04 9.97
C VAL A 510 -9.26 4.34 11.05
N GLU A 511 -10.58 4.48 10.94
CA GLU A 511 -11.53 3.90 11.86
C GLU A 511 -11.42 2.37 11.87
N ARG A 512 -11.15 1.73 10.73
CA ARG A 512 -10.90 0.29 10.65
C ARG A 512 -9.69 -0.12 11.48
N VAL A 513 -8.55 0.56 11.35
CA VAL A 513 -7.33 0.22 12.11
C VAL A 513 -7.60 0.37 13.60
N GLU A 514 -8.28 1.44 14.00
CA GLU A 514 -8.68 1.68 15.39
C GLU A 514 -9.61 0.59 15.92
N ILE A 515 -10.67 0.23 15.19
CA ILE A 515 -11.60 -0.85 15.55
C ILE A 515 -10.83 -2.17 15.74
N LEU A 516 -9.91 -2.50 14.85
CA LEU A 516 -9.13 -3.74 14.96
C LEU A 516 -8.17 -3.71 16.15
N ARG A 517 -7.53 -2.56 16.41
CA ARG A 517 -6.67 -2.37 17.59
C ARG A 517 -7.48 -2.54 18.87
N ASP A 518 -8.64 -1.89 18.94
CA ASP A 518 -9.52 -1.89 20.11
C ASP A 518 -10.10 -3.30 20.39
N LEU A 519 -10.37 -4.10 19.34
CA LEU A 519 -10.70 -5.52 19.50
C LEU A 519 -9.56 -6.30 20.17
N ARG A 520 -8.31 -6.07 19.74
CA ARG A 520 -7.12 -6.71 20.31
C ARG A 520 -6.89 -6.30 21.76
N LEU A 521 -7.08 -5.03 22.08
CA LEU A 521 -6.96 -4.48 23.43
C LEU A 521 -8.09 -4.95 24.36
N GLY A 522 -9.19 -5.48 23.81
CA GLY A 522 -10.36 -5.88 24.60
C GLY A 522 -11.25 -4.72 25.02
N THR A 523 -11.18 -3.59 24.31
CA THR A 523 -12.14 -2.50 24.44
C THR A 523 -13.56 -3.00 24.11
N PHE A 524 -13.65 -3.93 23.15
CA PHE A 524 -14.85 -4.69 22.85
C PHE A 524 -14.49 -6.14 22.47
N ASP A 525 -15.48 -7.04 22.48
CA ASP A 525 -15.27 -8.48 22.41
C ASP A 525 -15.67 -9.12 21.08
N VAL A 526 -16.61 -8.47 20.36
CA VAL A 526 -17.21 -9.02 19.14
C VAL A 526 -17.08 -8.05 17.98
N LEU A 527 -16.61 -8.55 16.83
CA LEU A 527 -16.59 -7.80 15.57
C LEU A 527 -17.49 -8.47 14.53
N VAL A 528 -18.50 -7.74 14.07
CA VAL A 528 -19.42 -8.18 13.02
C VAL A 528 -18.98 -7.59 11.68
N GLY A 529 -18.79 -8.40 10.65
CA GLY A 529 -18.38 -7.92 9.33
C GLY A 529 -19.03 -8.67 8.19
N ILE A 530 -18.68 -8.29 6.97
CA ILE A 530 -19.12 -8.97 5.73
C ILE A 530 -17.91 -9.67 5.10
N ASN A 531 -17.29 -9.04 4.10
CA ASN A 531 -16.10 -9.54 3.39
C ASN A 531 -14.81 -9.09 4.07
N LEU A 532 -14.84 -8.01 4.86
CA LEU A 532 -13.64 -7.33 5.35
C LEU A 532 -12.89 -8.11 6.44
N LEU A 533 -13.49 -9.16 6.98
CA LEU A 533 -12.82 -10.11 7.86
C LEU A 533 -11.89 -11.08 7.11
N ARG A 534 -11.86 -11.00 5.77
CA ARG A 534 -11.16 -11.93 4.88
C ARG A 534 -9.70 -11.59 4.62
N GLU A 535 -9.22 -10.38 4.87
CA GLU A 535 -7.87 -9.93 4.48
C GLU A 535 -7.10 -9.37 5.68
N GLY A 536 -5.83 -9.76 5.83
CA GLY A 536 -4.87 -9.08 6.72
C GLY A 536 -5.14 -9.09 8.23
N LEU A 537 -6.23 -9.68 8.72
CA LEU A 537 -6.56 -9.73 10.15
C LEU A 537 -5.75 -10.80 10.89
N ASP A 538 -4.67 -10.39 11.53
CA ASP A 538 -3.87 -11.22 12.43
C ASP A 538 -4.23 -10.92 13.88
N ILE A 539 -5.21 -11.66 14.41
CA ILE A 539 -5.75 -11.48 15.76
C ILE A 539 -5.72 -12.81 16.51
N PRO A 540 -4.61 -13.15 17.21
CA PRO A 540 -4.50 -14.38 18.00
C PRO A 540 -5.55 -14.51 19.10
N GLU A 541 -6.13 -13.39 19.53
CA GLU A 541 -7.14 -13.30 20.59
C GLU A 541 -8.51 -13.86 20.15
N VAL A 542 -8.74 -14.07 18.85
CA VAL A 542 -10.00 -14.64 18.32
C VAL A 542 -10.02 -16.16 18.47
N SER A 543 -10.95 -16.68 19.27
CA SER A 543 -11.17 -18.13 19.43
C SER A 543 -12.44 -18.64 18.74
N LEU A 544 -13.35 -17.75 18.31
CA LEU A 544 -14.58 -18.14 17.64
C LEU A 544 -14.80 -17.32 16.37
N VAL A 545 -15.12 -18.02 15.28
CA VAL A 545 -15.63 -17.43 14.04
C VAL A 545 -17.03 -17.98 13.77
N ALA A 546 -18.03 -17.12 13.74
CA ALA A 546 -19.41 -17.46 13.41
C ALA A 546 -19.76 -16.99 11.99
N ILE A 547 -20.20 -17.92 11.14
CA ILE A 547 -20.63 -17.64 9.76
C ILE A 547 -22.15 -17.78 9.71
N LEU A 548 -22.84 -16.64 9.74
CA LEU A 548 -24.30 -16.61 9.61
C LEU A 548 -24.72 -16.90 8.17
N ASP A 549 -25.86 -17.58 7.99
CA ASP A 549 -26.41 -17.92 6.68
C ASP A 549 -25.37 -18.59 5.75
N ALA A 550 -24.66 -19.58 6.27
CA ALA A 550 -23.55 -20.25 5.59
C ALA A 550 -24.00 -21.02 4.33
N ASP A 551 -25.29 -21.36 4.24
CA ASP A 551 -25.91 -22.07 3.12
C ASP A 551 -26.37 -21.16 1.96
N LYS A 552 -26.23 -19.84 2.10
CA LYS A 552 -26.58 -18.87 1.05
C LYS A 552 -25.41 -18.74 0.08
N GLU A 553 -25.42 -19.57 -0.95
CA GLU A 553 -24.37 -19.57 -1.97
C GLU A 553 -24.16 -18.20 -2.62
N GLY A 554 -22.93 -17.97 -3.08
CA GLY A 554 -22.48 -16.69 -3.62
C GLY A 554 -21.03 -16.44 -3.24
N PHE A 555 -20.49 -15.27 -3.63
CA PHE A 555 -19.07 -14.96 -3.41
C PHE A 555 -18.63 -15.10 -1.94
N LEU A 556 -19.45 -14.66 -0.99
CA LEU A 556 -19.14 -14.67 0.45
C LEU A 556 -19.21 -16.06 1.09
N ARG A 557 -19.82 -17.04 0.42
CA ARG A 557 -20.02 -18.43 0.91
C ARG A 557 -19.47 -19.48 -0.05
N ALA A 558 -18.69 -19.07 -1.04
CA ALA A 558 -17.93 -19.98 -1.88
C ALA A 558 -16.86 -20.72 -1.05
N GLU A 559 -16.49 -21.92 -1.49
CA GLU A 559 -15.45 -22.78 -0.89
C GLU A 559 -14.24 -22.00 -0.36
N ARG A 560 -13.63 -21.14 -1.21
CA ARG A 560 -12.45 -20.33 -0.86
C ARG A 560 -12.73 -19.32 0.26
N SER A 561 -13.87 -18.64 0.20
CA SER A 561 -14.27 -17.62 1.18
C SER A 561 -14.54 -18.27 2.54
N LEU A 562 -15.16 -19.45 2.57
CA LEU A 562 -15.39 -20.22 3.79
C LEU A 562 -14.07 -20.67 4.41
N ILE A 563 -13.15 -21.29 3.64
CA ILE A 563 -11.83 -21.72 4.15
C ILE A 563 -11.06 -20.55 4.77
N GLN A 564 -11.04 -19.38 4.11
CA GLN A 564 -10.33 -18.21 4.63
C GLN A 564 -10.97 -17.63 5.89
N THR A 565 -12.32 -17.63 5.95
CA THR A 565 -13.06 -17.16 7.13
C THR A 565 -12.83 -18.08 8.31
N ILE A 566 -12.94 -19.41 8.12
CA ILE A 566 -12.61 -20.43 9.13
C ILE A 566 -11.17 -20.24 9.62
N GLY A 567 -10.23 -20.03 8.70
CA GLY A 567 -8.81 -19.83 9.02
C GLY A 567 -8.49 -18.64 9.95
N ARG A 568 -9.45 -17.72 10.20
CA ARG A 568 -9.28 -16.63 11.17
C ARG A 568 -9.23 -17.11 12.62
N ALA A 569 -9.85 -18.25 12.94
CA ALA A 569 -9.76 -18.88 14.25
C ALA A 569 -8.50 -19.75 14.44
N ALA A 570 -7.72 -19.99 13.38
CA ALA A 570 -6.59 -20.93 13.41
C ALA A 570 -5.33 -20.40 14.13
N ARG A 571 -5.38 -19.16 14.66
CA ARG A 571 -4.29 -18.54 15.43
C ARG A 571 -4.45 -18.70 16.94
N ASN A 572 -5.56 -19.30 17.38
CA ASN A 572 -5.88 -19.51 18.78
C ASN A 572 -5.94 -21.01 19.10
N LEU A 573 -5.47 -21.38 20.30
CA LEU A 573 -5.48 -22.77 20.77
C LEU A 573 -6.90 -23.35 20.82
N ASN A 574 -7.87 -22.52 21.21
CA ASN A 574 -9.29 -22.86 21.35
C ASN A 574 -10.09 -22.50 20.09
N GLY A 575 -9.42 -22.33 18.95
CA GLY A 575 -10.04 -21.92 17.69
C GLY A 575 -11.19 -22.83 17.27
N LYS A 576 -12.37 -22.25 17.07
CA LYS A 576 -13.58 -22.92 16.59
C LYS A 576 -14.30 -22.08 15.53
N ALA A 577 -14.92 -22.73 14.56
CA ALA A 577 -15.79 -22.12 13.57
C ALA A 577 -17.20 -22.72 13.64
N ILE A 578 -18.23 -21.87 13.66
CA ILE A 578 -19.64 -22.29 13.61
C ILE A 578 -20.25 -21.78 12.30
N LEU A 579 -20.77 -22.69 11.48
CA LEU A 579 -21.48 -22.39 10.24
C LEU A 579 -22.97 -22.58 10.49
N TYR A 580 -23.74 -21.49 10.49
CA TYR A 580 -25.18 -21.54 10.64
C TYR A 580 -25.85 -21.77 9.29
N ALA A 581 -26.46 -22.93 9.10
CA ALA A 581 -27.01 -23.38 7.83
C ALA A 581 -28.15 -24.39 8.05
N ASP A 582 -29.20 -24.30 7.23
CA ASP A 582 -30.28 -25.31 7.24
C ASP A 582 -30.01 -26.43 6.22
N LYS A 583 -29.10 -26.19 5.25
CA LYS A 583 -28.69 -27.16 4.24
C LYS A 583 -27.18 -27.21 4.08
N MET A 584 -26.63 -28.41 3.89
CA MET A 584 -25.22 -28.58 3.52
C MET A 584 -25.04 -28.30 2.03
N THR A 585 -24.34 -27.22 1.67
CA THR A 585 -23.98 -26.90 0.28
C THR A 585 -22.67 -27.58 -0.14
N ASP A 586 -22.41 -27.66 -1.44
CA ASP A 586 -21.15 -28.21 -1.96
C ASP A 586 -19.93 -27.37 -1.51
N SER A 587 -20.10 -26.04 -1.47
CA SER A 587 -19.05 -25.13 -0.99
C SER A 587 -18.71 -25.36 0.49
N MET A 588 -19.74 -25.58 1.32
CA MET A 588 -19.53 -25.90 2.74
C MET A 588 -18.84 -27.25 2.90
N LYS A 589 -19.32 -28.28 2.20
CA LYS A 589 -18.74 -29.63 2.28
C LYS A 589 -17.25 -29.61 1.94
N LYS A 590 -16.87 -29.02 0.81
CA LYS A 590 -15.46 -28.90 0.41
C LYS A 590 -14.62 -28.12 1.41
N ALA A 591 -15.16 -27.04 1.97
CA ALA A 591 -14.44 -26.23 2.96
C ALA A 591 -14.22 -27.00 4.28
N ILE A 592 -15.22 -27.74 4.74
CA ILE A 592 -15.15 -28.61 5.93
C ILE A 592 -14.13 -29.72 5.69
N ASP A 593 -14.28 -30.48 4.60
CA ASP A 593 -13.40 -31.59 4.24
C ASP A 593 -11.93 -31.15 4.16
N GLU A 594 -11.66 -29.99 3.56
CA GLU A 594 -10.30 -29.42 3.47
C GLU A 594 -9.75 -28.99 4.84
N THR A 595 -10.60 -28.40 5.69
CA THR A 595 -10.20 -28.00 7.05
C THR A 595 -9.88 -29.21 7.92
N GLU A 596 -10.70 -30.26 7.84
CA GLU A 596 -10.49 -31.52 8.56
C GLU A 596 -9.23 -32.26 8.07
N ARG A 597 -9.00 -32.29 6.74
CA ARG A 597 -7.76 -32.85 6.14
C ARG A 597 -6.52 -32.17 6.71
N ARG A 598 -6.51 -30.83 6.72
CA ARG A 598 -5.40 -30.02 7.27
C ARG A 598 -5.20 -30.30 8.75
N ARG A 599 -6.28 -30.25 9.53
CA ARG A 599 -6.26 -30.50 10.98
C ARG A 599 -5.70 -31.87 11.32
N ALA A 600 -6.16 -32.93 10.63
CA ALA A 600 -5.69 -34.30 10.85
C ALA A 600 -4.17 -34.44 10.61
N ARG A 601 -3.66 -33.86 9.51
CA ARG A 601 -2.21 -33.86 9.23
C ARG A 601 -1.41 -33.09 10.28
N GLN A 602 -1.92 -31.94 10.74
CA GLN A 602 -1.24 -31.13 11.75
C GLN A 602 -1.19 -31.85 13.11
N ILE A 603 -2.27 -32.53 13.52
CA ILE A 603 -2.30 -33.35 14.74
C ILE A 603 -1.29 -34.49 14.64
N ALA A 604 -1.30 -35.26 13.53
CA ALA A 604 -0.36 -36.35 13.33
C ALA A 604 1.11 -35.88 13.35
N HIS A 605 1.40 -34.71 12.77
CA HIS A 605 2.74 -34.12 12.83
C HIS A 605 3.12 -33.74 14.26
N ASN A 606 2.21 -33.10 15.01
CA ASN A 606 2.48 -32.70 16.38
C ASN A 606 2.75 -33.91 17.28
N GLU A 607 1.95 -34.97 17.16
CA GLU A 607 2.11 -36.22 17.90
C GLU A 607 3.45 -36.91 17.55
N ALA A 608 3.78 -37.01 16.26
CA ALA A 608 5.02 -37.63 15.81
C ALA A 608 6.29 -36.89 16.27
N ASN A 609 6.19 -35.57 16.51
CA ASN A 609 7.33 -34.72 16.88
C ASN A 609 7.28 -34.23 18.33
N GLY A 610 6.31 -34.67 19.13
CA GLY A 610 6.15 -34.24 20.53
C GLY A 610 5.88 -32.74 20.70
N ILE A 611 5.23 -32.10 19.72
CA ILE A 611 4.97 -30.65 19.72
C ILE A 611 3.69 -30.36 20.48
N THR A 612 3.78 -29.52 21.51
CA THR A 612 2.60 -28.96 22.18
C THR A 612 2.23 -27.63 21.51
N PRO A 613 1.01 -27.48 20.95
CA PRO A 613 0.59 -26.24 20.30
C PRO A 613 0.66 -25.03 21.24
N ARG A 614 1.14 -23.89 20.73
CA ARG A 614 1.20 -22.62 21.48
C ARG A 614 0.64 -21.47 20.67
N SER A 615 -0.19 -20.65 21.31
CA SER A 615 -0.63 -19.38 20.73
C SER A 615 0.53 -18.40 20.61
N ILE A 616 0.52 -17.61 19.54
CA ILE A 616 1.51 -16.56 19.31
C ILE A 616 1.11 -15.34 20.14
N VAL A 617 1.99 -14.91 21.05
CA VAL A 617 1.83 -13.62 21.74
C VAL A 617 2.49 -12.55 20.87
N LYS A 618 1.70 -11.89 20.03
CA LYS A 618 2.18 -10.75 19.23
C LYS A 618 1.93 -9.48 20.02
N GLN A 619 2.98 -8.73 20.35
CA GLN A 619 2.80 -7.42 20.97
C GLN A 619 1.85 -6.58 20.11
N VAL A 620 0.84 -5.98 20.74
CA VAL A 620 0.09 -4.87 20.15
C VAL A 620 1.11 -3.74 20.11
N ARG A 621 1.83 -3.59 19.00
CA ARG A 621 2.67 -2.40 18.80
C ARG A 621 1.68 -1.23 18.78
N ASP A 622 1.95 -0.22 19.59
CA ASP A 622 1.30 1.08 19.45
C ASP A 622 1.74 1.64 18.09
N LEU A 623 0.95 1.36 17.04
CA LEU A 623 1.15 1.94 15.70
C LEU A 623 1.07 3.48 15.74
N ILE A 624 0.67 4.03 16.89
CA ILE A 624 0.70 5.46 17.20
C ILE A 624 1.65 5.71 18.37
N ASP A 625 2.94 5.46 18.20
CA ASP A 625 3.93 6.03 19.13
C ASP A 625 3.92 7.56 18.95
N GLY A 626 3.39 8.27 19.96
CA GLY A 626 3.25 9.73 19.96
C GLY A 626 1.97 10.30 20.59
N VAL A 627 0.96 9.49 20.92
CA VAL A 627 -0.24 9.98 21.63
C VAL A 627 -0.66 8.93 22.66
N TYR A 628 -0.91 9.38 23.89
CA TYR A 628 -1.34 8.62 25.09
C TYR A 628 -0.23 8.09 26.02
N SER A 629 0.21 8.97 26.93
CA SER A 629 0.74 8.56 28.24
C SER A 629 -0.41 8.38 29.24
N GLU A 630 -0.33 7.33 30.07
CA GLU A 630 -1.22 6.90 31.16
C GLU A 630 -1.50 7.96 32.27
N LYS A 631 -2.04 9.13 31.93
CA LYS A 631 -2.39 10.19 32.90
C LYS A 631 -3.88 10.54 33.00
N THR A 632 -4.75 9.83 32.29
CA THR A 632 -6.20 10.11 32.23
C THR A 632 -6.97 9.74 33.52
N GLY A 633 -6.41 8.92 34.42
CA GLY A 633 -7.08 8.55 35.67
C GLY A 633 -7.13 9.66 36.74
N LYS A 634 -6.27 10.68 36.66
CA LYS A 634 -6.20 11.76 37.67
C LYS A 634 -6.85 13.07 37.24
N GLU A 635 -7.22 13.22 35.96
CA GLU A 635 -7.76 14.47 35.41
C GLU A 635 -9.29 14.59 35.54
N MET A 636 -10.02 13.48 35.61
CA MET A 636 -11.48 13.51 35.84
C MET A 636 -11.86 14.15 37.19
N ALA A 637 -11.04 13.99 38.23
CA ALA A 637 -11.28 14.61 39.53
C ALA A 637 -11.02 16.13 39.55
N LYS A 638 -10.33 16.67 38.53
CA LYS A 638 -10.02 18.11 38.42
C LYS A 638 -11.08 18.87 37.64
N LEU A 639 -11.74 18.21 36.69
CA LEU A 639 -12.81 18.73 35.84
C LEU A 639 -14.09 19.09 36.62
N ASP A 640 -14.42 18.35 37.67
CA ASP A 640 -15.57 18.68 38.52
C ASP A 640 -15.36 19.95 39.36
N LEU A 641 -14.10 20.30 39.65
CA LEU A 641 -13.74 21.52 40.40
C LEU A 641 -13.79 22.79 39.53
N GLU A 642 -13.60 22.67 38.22
CA GLU A 642 -13.59 23.79 37.27
C GLU A 642 -15.00 24.15 36.77
N ARG A 643 -15.93 23.19 36.72
CA ARG A 643 -17.36 23.44 36.42
C ARG A 643 -18.00 24.44 37.39
N ALA A 644 -17.60 24.44 38.66
CA ALA A 644 -18.14 25.33 39.68
C ALA A 644 -17.66 26.80 39.56
N LYS A 645 -16.65 27.11 38.74
CA LYS A 645 -16.11 28.48 38.62
C LYS A 645 -16.69 29.30 37.46
N VAL A 646 -17.36 28.65 36.50
CA VAL A 646 -17.84 29.32 35.27
C VAL A 646 -19.23 29.93 35.44
N GLU A 647 -20.05 29.44 36.37
CA GLU A 647 -21.41 29.97 36.63
C GLU A 647 -21.42 31.40 37.22
N ASP A 648 -20.28 31.91 37.73
CA ASP A 648 -20.17 33.23 38.37
C ASP A 648 -19.55 34.33 37.46
N MET A 649 -19.25 34.05 36.19
CA MET A 649 -18.59 35.02 35.29
C MET A 649 -19.59 35.89 34.52
N SER A 650 -19.33 37.20 34.43
CA SER A 650 -20.14 38.11 33.62
C SER A 650 -19.94 37.85 32.11
N GLU A 651 -20.96 38.07 31.27
CA GLU A 651 -20.89 37.91 29.81
C GLU A 651 -19.70 38.67 29.18
N LYS A 652 -19.34 39.82 29.76
CA LYS A 652 -18.23 40.65 29.30
C LYS A 652 -16.86 40.03 29.59
N ASP A 653 -16.74 39.28 30.67
CA ASP A 653 -15.49 38.59 31.03
C ASP A 653 -15.31 37.28 30.26
N ILE A 654 -16.41 36.58 29.96
CA ILE A 654 -16.42 35.41 29.07
C ILE A 654 -15.94 35.80 27.67
N ALA A 655 -16.47 36.89 27.09
CA ALA A 655 -16.05 37.36 25.77
C ALA A 655 -14.56 37.78 25.72
N ARG A 656 -14.03 38.31 26.83
CA ARG A 656 -12.60 38.65 26.94
C ARG A 656 -11.74 37.39 26.99
N GLU A 657 -12.18 36.38 27.72
CA GLU A 657 -11.45 35.13 27.89
C GLU A 657 -11.44 34.29 26.61
N ILE A 658 -12.55 34.25 25.86
CA ILE A 658 -12.61 33.63 24.52
C ILE A 658 -11.55 34.25 23.60
N LYS A 659 -11.48 35.59 23.51
CA LYS A 659 -10.45 36.27 22.68
C LYS A 659 -9.02 35.98 23.13
N ARG A 660 -8.80 35.83 24.45
CA ARG A 660 -7.49 35.49 25.00
C ARG A 660 -7.08 34.08 24.58
N LEU A 661 -7.97 33.11 24.71
CA LEU A 661 -7.76 31.72 24.35
C LEU A 661 -7.60 31.53 22.83
N GLU A 662 -8.37 32.22 21.99
CA GLU A 662 -8.18 32.18 20.52
C GLU A 662 -6.79 32.65 20.10
N LYS A 663 -6.33 33.77 20.68
CA LYS A 663 -4.99 34.31 20.39
C LYS A 663 -3.90 33.33 20.83
N GLN A 664 -4.08 32.74 22.02
CA GLN A 664 -3.13 31.77 22.58
C GLN A 664 -3.11 30.46 21.78
N MET A 665 -4.26 29.99 21.29
CA MET A 665 -4.38 28.83 20.39
C MET A 665 -3.63 29.07 19.07
N LEU A 666 -3.86 30.22 18.43
CA LEU A 666 -3.19 30.59 17.17
C LEU A 666 -1.67 30.74 17.36
N GLU A 667 -1.23 31.26 18.51
CA GLU A 667 0.18 31.36 18.85
C GLU A 667 0.84 29.99 19.03
N HIS A 668 0.18 29.06 19.74
CA HIS A 668 0.64 27.67 19.84
C HIS A 668 0.64 26.94 18.50
N ALA A 669 -0.38 27.15 17.66
CA ALA A 669 -0.45 26.57 16.32
C ALA A 669 0.68 27.10 15.42
N ARG A 670 0.99 28.39 15.50
CA ARG A 670 2.10 29.03 14.76
C ARG A 670 3.47 28.54 15.22
N ASN A 671 3.60 28.20 16.50
CA ASN A 671 4.83 27.64 17.09
C ASN A 671 4.92 26.11 16.95
N LEU A 672 4.02 25.47 16.18
CA LEU A 672 3.94 24.02 15.96
C LEU A 672 3.71 23.20 17.25
N GLU A 673 3.23 23.85 18.31
CA GLU A 673 2.87 23.22 19.58
C GLU A 673 1.43 22.69 19.53
N PHE A 674 1.14 21.79 18.58
CA PHE A 674 -0.21 21.38 18.22
C PHE A 674 -1.00 20.77 19.38
N GLU A 675 -0.35 20.08 20.31
CA GLU A 675 -1.01 19.56 21.51
C GLU A 675 -1.52 20.69 22.42
N LYS A 676 -0.73 21.77 22.56
CA LYS A 676 -1.14 22.93 23.36
C LYS A 676 -2.23 23.70 22.63
N ALA A 677 -2.13 23.85 21.31
CA ALA A 677 -3.17 24.46 20.48
C ALA A 677 -4.49 23.68 20.56
N ALA A 678 -4.44 22.34 20.48
CA ALA A 678 -5.61 21.48 20.62
C ALA A 678 -6.23 21.59 22.03
N ARG A 679 -5.42 21.62 23.10
CA ARG A 679 -5.93 21.84 24.46
C ARG A 679 -6.62 23.19 24.62
N VAL A 680 -6.05 24.26 24.07
CA VAL A 680 -6.66 25.59 24.12
C VAL A 680 -7.91 25.66 23.24
N ARG A 681 -7.94 24.95 22.10
CA ARG A 681 -9.13 24.80 21.24
C ARG A 681 -10.26 24.10 21.97
N ASP A 682 -9.97 23.00 22.66
CA ASP A 682 -10.98 22.22 23.37
C ASP A 682 -11.50 22.99 24.59
N GLN A 683 -10.63 23.76 25.28
CA GLN A 683 -11.05 24.73 26.31
C GLN A 683 -11.94 25.85 25.73
N LEU A 684 -11.60 26.37 24.55
CA LEU A 684 -12.40 27.37 23.85
C LEU A 684 -13.77 26.83 23.46
N ALA A 685 -13.83 25.59 22.97
CA ALA A 685 -15.06 24.91 22.60
C ALA A 685 -15.96 24.71 23.82
N LEU A 686 -15.39 24.25 24.94
CA LEU A 686 -16.11 24.06 26.20
C LEU A 686 -16.67 25.39 26.75
N LEU A 687 -15.86 26.46 26.71
CA LEU A 687 -16.28 27.79 27.18
C LEU A 687 -17.37 28.40 26.28
N ARG A 688 -17.31 28.16 24.96
CA ARG A 688 -18.35 28.59 24.01
C ARG A 688 -19.64 27.80 24.18
N GLU A 689 -19.54 26.50 24.39
CA GLU A 689 -20.67 25.61 24.65
C GLU A 689 -21.40 26.03 25.95
N GLN A 690 -20.64 26.33 27.01
CA GLN A 690 -21.16 26.82 28.28
C GLN A 690 -21.80 28.22 28.17
N ALA A 691 -21.23 29.12 27.36
CA ALA A 691 -21.73 30.49 27.22
C ALA A 691 -22.91 30.64 26.25
N PHE A 692 -23.00 29.81 25.20
CA PHE A 692 -23.94 30.01 24.09
C PHE A 692 -24.78 28.77 23.72
N GLY A 693 -24.58 27.62 24.36
CA GLY A 693 -25.48 26.47 24.30
C GLY A 693 -25.59 25.72 22.96
N ALA A 694 -24.68 25.95 21.99
CA ALA A 694 -24.65 25.19 20.74
C ALA A 694 -23.22 25.04 20.16
N SER A 695 -22.89 23.83 19.71
CA SER A 695 -21.65 23.50 18.99
C SER A 695 -21.75 23.95 17.52
N GLY A 696 -21.42 25.20 17.23
CA GLY A 696 -21.23 25.70 15.87
C GLY A 696 -19.84 25.36 15.33
N GLY A 697 -19.77 24.58 14.25
CA GLY A 697 -18.53 24.37 13.49
C GLY A 697 -18.21 25.60 12.64
N ASP A 698 -17.27 26.42 13.07
CA ASP A 698 -16.76 27.53 12.26
C ASP A 698 -15.69 27.02 11.29
N ASN A 699 -16.06 26.97 10.01
CA ASN A 699 -15.11 26.91 8.89
C ASN A 699 -14.40 28.26 8.77
N ILE A 700 -13.24 28.41 9.41
CA ILE A 700 -12.36 29.54 9.13
C ILE A 700 -11.62 29.26 7.82
N ALA A 701 -12.10 29.87 6.74
CA ALA A 701 -11.34 30.03 5.51
C ALA A 701 -10.09 30.88 5.81
N VAL A 702 -8.91 30.32 5.57
CA VAL A 702 -7.65 31.07 5.60
C VAL A 702 -7.58 31.92 4.33
N PRO A 703 -7.44 33.26 4.43
CA PRO A 703 -7.25 34.10 3.23
C PRO A 703 -5.88 33.81 2.61
N PRO A 704 -5.73 33.97 1.29
CA PRO A 704 -4.56 33.52 0.57
C PRO A 704 -3.32 34.32 0.95
N GLN A 705 -2.20 33.63 1.13
CA GLN A 705 -0.85 34.15 0.94
C GLN A 705 -0.19 33.42 -0.22
#